data_AF-A0A1S9RPU8-F1
#
_entry.id   AF-A0A1S9RPU8-F1
#
_cell.length_a   1.000
_cell.length_b   1.000
_cell.length_c   1.000
_cell.angle_alpha   90.00
_cell.angle_beta   90.00
_cell.angle_gamma   90.00
#
_symmetry.space_group_name_H-M   'P 1'
#
loop_
_entity.id
_entity.type
_entity.pdbx_description
1 polymer ?
#
loop_
_entity_poly.entity_id
_entity_poly.type
_entity_poly.pdbx_seq_one_letter_code
_entity_poly.pdbx_strand_id
1 'polypeptide(L)'
;MPASDPGDEFNDDDFIVDIDGIQAHGIGAADITKLKANGFYTVASVHGATRRTLLKIKGFSEIKVEKVKEAIQKCLPSASGFVTAMELHHQRKKVVRISTGSKQFDSILGGGFQSMSISEVFGEFRCGKTQLSHTMSVIAQLPRSHGGADGKVAYIDTEGTFRPERIAQIAERFGMDPDTAQENIAYARALNSEHQLELLNTLSREFAEGQYRLLIIDSIMNCFRVDYCGRGELAERQQKLGQFLMKLAHMAEEFNVCVLMTNQVQSDPGASALFAGADGRKPVGGHVLAHASTTRVLLRKGRGDERVAKIQDSPDCPEREATYVITNGGITDPDKVGAEPTGRIQDNDKAYKLAYNHHQIQQEYQSIHTQPSMRQNLTLNVKLQKKIQPESTTQRIPTPTSVMKATFEVAGYTTLPLQLPSTPTYPTPATHYLYIRPHEPRIPDPDSARSLFIVNAPIDTTEVHLRNLFSTQLSAGRVERVTFEDVPVKKAGVATATEPNLSHRSNKKRKRVTADDLQGTLDSIQVPSSWDRALHKSGAHAIIVFADKPSMESSLKAAAKAARKGTALLWGDGIPADRIPALGVQRYISHEKRRYPERGALLRTVNDFMTVFEQVSEARKKEESRKAEEPNEDGFVTVTNGPKLNSVARAEEMRELVEKQKKKEAGLEDFYRFQSREKRKERQQMLLRRFDEDKRKLEDIKMRRGKIRVSLAF
;
A
#
# COMPACT_ATOMS: atom_id res chain seq x y z
N MET A 1 -10.19 25.98 0.44
CA MET A 1 -9.79 26.04 -0.98
C MET A 1 -9.86 27.51 -1.39
N PRO A 2 -8.75 28.21 -1.66
CA PRO A 2 -8.81 29.36 -2.54
C PRO A 2 -8.83 28.86 -3.99
N ALA A 3 -9.61 29.55 -4.82
CA ALA A 3 -9.84 29.24 -6.23
C ALA A 3 -8.54 29.27 -7.04
N SER A 4 -8.38 28.30 -7.93
CA SER A 4 -7.34 28.27 -8.96
C SER A 4 -7.64 29.33 -10.02
N ASP A 5 -6.66 30.21 -10.24
CA ASP A 5 -6.67 31.25 -11.26
C ASP A 5 -6.68 30.61 -12.68
N PRO A 6 -7.60 30.97 -13.57
CA PRO A 6 -7.64 30.46 -14.94
C PRO A 6 -6.85 31.41 -15.85
N GLY A 7 -5.54 31.18 -16.03
CA GLY A 7 -4.77 32.11 -16.87
C GLY A 7 -3.32 31.80 -17.24
N ASP A 8 -2.68 30.73 -16.75
CA ASP A 8 -1.32 30.39 -17.18
C ASP A 8 -1.36 29.19 -18.16
N GLU A 9 -1.47 29.48 -19.45
CA GLU A 9 -0.98 28.55 -20.48
C GLU A 9 0.54 28.49 -20.34
N PHE A 10 1.02 27.56 -19.50
CA PHE A 10 2.44 27.27 -19.35
C PHE A 10 2.99 26.79 -20.69
N ASN A 11 3.80 27.62 -21.35
CA ASN A 11 4.50 27.24 -22.56
C ASN A 11 5.54 26.16 -22.21
N ASP A 12 5.28 24.90 -22.59
CA ASP A 12 6.16 23.75 -22.35
C ASP A 12 7.46 23.84 -23.18
N ASP A 13 7.53 24.76 -24.15
CA ASP A 13 8.60 24.93 -25.15
C ASP A 13 10.01 25.26 -24.59
N ASP A 14 10.11 25.73 -23.35
CA ASP A 14 11.40 26.13 -22.73
C ASP A 14 12.07 25.02 -21.88
N PHE A 15 11.51 23.80 -21.85
CA PHE A 15 12.02 22.75 -20.97
C PHE A 15 13.15 21.91 -21.59
N ILE A 16 13.06 21.60 -22.89
CA ILE A 16 14.01 20.72 -23.59
C ILE A 16 14.89 21.56 -24.51
N VAL A 17 16.17 21.69 -24.18
CA VAL A 17 17.13 22.41 -25.01
C VAL A 17 17.94 21.43 -25.85
N ASP A 18 17.73 21.42 -27.18
CA ASP A 18 18.47 20.55 -28.11
C ASP A 18 19.97 20.82 -28.02
N ILE A 19 20.75 19.75 -28.06
CA ILE A 19 22.22 19.83 -28.03
C ILE A 19 22.80 20.66 -29.18
N ASP A 20 22.10 20.81 -30.31
CA ASP A 20 22.55 21.65 -31.44
C ASP A 20 22.74 23.11 -31.03
N GLY A 21 22.09 23.58 -29.95
CA GLY A 21 22.27 24.92 -29.40
C GLY A 21 23.72 25.24 -29.01
N ILE A 22 24.54 24.24 -28.68
CA ILE A 22 25.96 24.45 -28.32
C ILE A 22 26.82 24.85 -29.52
N GLN A 23 26.32 24.71 -30.75
CA GLN A 23 27.02 25.15 -31.95
C GLN A 23 27.25 26.67 -31.93
N ALA A 24 26.30 27.44 -31.40
CA ALA A 24 26.43 28.89 -31.22
C ALA A 24 27.56 29.27 -30.25
N HIS A 25 28.06 28.31 -29.45
CA HIS A 25 29.13 28.49 -28.48
C HIS A 25 30.45 27.84 -28.90
N GLY A 26 30.63 27.58 -30.20
CA GLY A 26 31.92 27.20 -30.79
C GLY A 26 32.23 25.71 -30.82
N ILE A 27 31.22 24.85 -30.64
CA ILE A 27 31.36 23.40 -30.84
C ILE A 27 30.99 23.06 -32.28
N GLY A 28 31.86 22.33 -32.97
CA GLY A 28 31.64 21.95 -34.37
C GLY A 28 30.56 20.87 -34.51
N ALA A 29 29.76 20.95 -35.57
CA ALA A 29 28.67 20.01 -35.87
C ALA A 29 29.11 18.54 -35.85
N ALA A 30 30.32 18.21 -36.31
CA ALA A 30 30.85 16.85 -36.29
C ALA A 30 31.02 16.27 -34.88
N ASP A 31 31.35 17.10 -33.88
CA ASP A 31 31.45 16.66 -32.49
C ASP A 31 30.04 16.55 -31.85
N ILE A 32 29.08 17.39 -32.28
CA ILE A 32 27.66 17.27 -31.89
C ILE A 32 27.05 15.97 -32.43
N THR A 33 27.32 15.61 -33.69
CA THR A 33 26.86 14.33 -34.26
C THR A 33 27.40 13.13 -33.47
N LYS A 34 28.64 13.19 -32.97
CA LYS A 34 29.20 12.15 -32.11
C LYS A 34 28.51 12.08 -30.74
N LEU A 35 28.12 13.23 -30.16
CA LEU A 35 27.33 13.28 -28.94
C LEU A 35 25.97 12.62 -29.15
N LYS A 36 25.24 12.99 -30.22
CA LYS A 36 23.96 12.38 -30.60
C LYS A 36 24.10 10.87 -30.82
N ALA A 37 25.16 10.42 -31.50
CA ALA A 37 25.45 9.00 -31.71
C ALA A 37 25.72 8.21 -30.42
N ASN A 38 26.07 8.89 -29.32
CA ASN A 38 26.26 8.31 -27.99
C ASN A 38 25.08 8.57 -27.04
N GLY A 39 23.92 8.99 -27.58
CA GLY A 39 22.68 9.14 -26.82
C GLY A 39 22.52 10.48 -26.11
N PHE A 40 23.33 11.48 -26.44
CA PHE A 40 23.21 12.84 -25.90
C PHE A 40 22.49 13.74 -26.90
N TYR A 41 21.20 13.98 -26.67
CA TYR A 41 20.34 14.78 -27.57
C TYR A 41 20.01 16.17 -27.03
N THR A 42 20.22 16.42 -25.73
CA THR A 42 19.96 17.71 -25.10
C THR A 42 21.18 18.27 -24.39
N VAL A 43 21.17 19.58 -24.16
CA VAL A 43 22.18 20.26 -23.33
C VAL A 43 22.20 19.69 -21.89
N ALA A 44 21.03 19.38 -21.32
CA ALA A 44 20.91 18.80 -19.98
C ALA A 44 21.56 17.40 -19.88
N SER A 45 21.39 16.55 -20.90
CA SER A 45 21.99 15.20 -20.92
C SER A 45 23.53 15.24 -20.85
N VAL A 46 24.15 16.21 -21.54
CA VAL A 46 25.61 16.41 -21.50
C VAL A 46 26.02 17.09 -20.20
N HIS A 47 25.19 17.97 -19.63
CA HIS A 47 25.45 18.57 -18.33
C HIS A 47 25.57 17.51 -17.22
N GLY A 48 24.61 16.58 -17.15
CA GLY A 48 24.60 15.47 -16.19
C GLY A 48 25.68 14.40 -16.44
N ALA A 49 26.27 14.34 -17.63
CA ALA A 49 27.33 13.37 -17.94
C ALA A 49 28.66 13.72 -17.25
N THR A 50 29.34 12.73 -16.69
CA THR A 50 30.68 12.96 -16.15
C THR A 50 31.71 13.19 -17.27
N ARG A 51 32.78 13.95 -16.98
CA ARG A 51 33.92 14.09 -17.92
C ARG A 51 34.46 12.73 -18.35
N ARG A 52 34.54 11.76 -17.42
CA ARG A 52 34.95 10.37 -17.70
C ARG A 52 34.06 9.67 -18.72
N THR A 53 32.74 9.89 -18.68
CA THR A 53 31.80 9.33 -19.66
C THR A 53 32.04 9.94 -21.03
N LEU A 54 32.20 11.27 -21.11
CA LEU A 54 32.42 11.97 -22.37
C LEU A 54 33.77 11.60 -23.02
N LEU A 55 34.81 11.36 -22.22
CA LEU A 55 36.12 10.91 -22.70
C LEU A 55 36.11 9.51 -23.33
N LYS A 56 35.08 8.68 -23.07
CA LYS A 56 34.93 7.38 -23.75
C LYS A 56 34.46 7.52 -25.19
N ILE A 57 33.94 8.69 -25.59
CA ILE A 57 33.49 8.95 -26.95
C ILE A 57 34.72 9.03 -27.86
N LYS A 58 34.76 8.19 -28.89
CA LYS A 58 35.88 8.15 -29.82
C LYS A 58 36.10 9.53 -30.47
N GLY A 59 37.31 10.07 -30.30
CA GLY A 59 37.72 11.36 -30.86
C GLY A 59 37.46 12.57 -29.94
N PHE A 60 37.04 12.35 -28.69
CA PHE A 60 36.98 13.38 -27.66
C PHE A 60 38.28 13.35 -26.84
N SER A 61 39.01 14.46 -26.84
CA SER A 61 40.16 14.70 -25.95
C SER A 61 39.72 15.50 -24.72
N GLU A 62 40.57 15.58 -23.69
CA GLU A 62 40.29 16.39 -22.49
C GLU A 62 39.96 17.84 -22.84
N ILE A 63 40.75 18.47 -23.72
CA ILE A 63 40.51 19.84 -24.18
C ILE A 63 39.14 19.99 -24.86
N LYS A 64 38.73 18.99 -25.66
CA LYS A 64 37.40 19.03 -26.29
C LYS A 64 36.29 18.89 -25.26
N VAL A 65 36.44 17.99 -24.29
CA VAL A 65 35.45 17.80 -23.22
C VAL A 65 35.29 19.06 -22.39
N GLU A 66 36.38 19.77 -22.06
CA GLU A 66 36.30 21.06 -21.37
C GLU A 66 35.55 22.10 -22.19
N LYS A 67 35.89 22.27 -23.48
CA LYS A 67 35.17 23.20 -24.37
C LYS A 67 33.67 22.89 -24.44
N VAL A 68 33.30 21.61 -24.54
CA VAL A 68 31.89 21.19 -24.52
C VAL A 68 31.24 21.56 -23.19
N LYS A 69 31.88 21.27 -22.05
CA LYS A 69 31.34 21.63 -20.73
C LYS A 69 31.17 23.15 -20.54
N GLU A 70 32.13 23.95 -21.02
CA GLU A 70 32.02 25.41 -21.03
C GLU A 70 30.86 25.91 -21.90
N ALA A 71 30.67 25.32 -23.09
CA ALA A 71 29.55 25.65 -23.97
C ALA A 71 28.20 25.32 -23.31
N ILE A 72 28.09 24.16 -22.67
CA ILE A 72 26.89 23.74 -21.91
C ILE A 72 26.57 24.72 -20.78
N GLN A 73 27.59 25.19 -20.05
CA GLN A 73 27.40 26.15 -18.96
C GLN A 73 26.88 27.51 -19.46
N LYS A 74 27.23 27.91 -20.68
CA LYS A 74 26.69 29.13 -21.32
C LYS A 74 25.23 28.95 -21.75
N CYS A 75 24.85 27.75 -22.20
CA CYS A 75 23.45 27.44 -22.55
C CYS A 75 22.54 27.30 -21.32
N LEU A 76 23.07 26.83 -20.19
CA LEU A 76 22.33 26.67 -18.94
C LEU A 76 23.01 27.39 -17.77
N PRO A 77 22.98 28.74 -17.73
CA PRO A 77 23.61 29.51 -16.65
C PRO A 77 23.06 29.11 -15.28
N SER A 78 21.74 28.93 -15.20
CA SER A 78 20.99 28.58 -13.99
C SER A 78 21.23 27.15 -13.49
N ALA A 79 21.71 26.23 -14.35
CA ALA A 79 21.97 24.84 -13.96
C ALA A 79 23.28 24.69 -13.18
N SER A 80 24.17 25.69 -13.24
CA SER A 80 25.53 25.60 -12.66
C SER A 80 25.67 26.17 -11.25
N GLY A 81 24.57 26.52 -10.57
CA GLY A 81 24.60 27.20 -9.27
C GLY A 81 23.50 26.77 -8.29
N PHE A 82 23.58 27.32 -7.07
CA PHE A 82 22.55 27.14 -6.06
C PHE A 82 21.34 28.02 -6.37
N VAL A 83 20.14 27.45 -6.27
CA VAL A 83 18.87 28.17 -6.36
C VAL A 83 18.19 28.22 -5.00
N THR A 84 17.34 29.23 -4.79
CA THR A 84 16.55 29.31 -3.54
C THR A 84 15.44 28.26 -3.52
N ALA A 85 14.95 27.89 -2.34
CA ALA A 85 13.80 26.99 -2.22
C ALA A 85 12.53 27.57 -2.89
N MET A 86 12.39 28.90 -2.95
CA MET A 86 11.29 29.57 -3.64
C MET A 86 11.40 29.38 -5.16
N GLU A 87 12.60 29.53 -5.72
CA GLU A 87 12.88 29.28 -7.13
C GLU A 87 12.53 27.83 -7.50
N LEU A 88 13.01 26.88 -6.70
CA LEU A 88 12.71 25.46 -6.89
C LEU A 88 11.20 25.19 -6.79
N HIS A 89 10.49 25.81 -5.84
CA HIS A 89 9.04 25.67 -5.74
C HIS A 89 8.33 26.16 -7.01
N HIS A 90 8.78 27.28 -7.59
CA HIS A 90 8.24 27.78 -8.84
C HIS A 90 8.54 26.82 -10.01
N GLN A 91 9.77 26.30 -10.12
CA GLN A 91 10.13 25.29 -11.11
C GLN A 91 9.28 24.02 -10.99
N ARG A 92 9.01 23.56 -9.75
CA ARG A 92 8.17 22.39 -9.47
C ARG A 92 6.70 22.56 -9.82
N LYS A 93 6.21 23.78 -10.15
CA LYS A 93 4.87 23.97 -10.72
C LYS A 93 4.71 23.29 -12.08
N LYS A 94 5.82 23.02 -12.78
CA LYS A 94 5.86 22.28 -14.05
C LYS A 94 5.64 20.77 -13.90
N VAL A 95 5.68 20.23 -12.67
CA VAL A 95 5.45 18.81 -12.41
C VAL A 95 4.00 18.47 -12.71
N VAL A 96 3.80 17.53 -13.62
CA VAL A 96 2.50 16.98 -13.99
C VAL A 96 2.18 15.76 -13.12
N ARG A 97 0.91 15.51 -12.86
CA ARG A 97 0.44 14.29 -12.19
C ARG A 97 -0.48 13.52 -13.12
N ILE A 98 -0.22 12.23 -13.27
CA ILE A 98 -1.03 11.32 -14.08
C ILE A 98 -1.87 10.46 -13.15
N SER A 99 -3.19 10.53 -13.32
CA SER A 99 -4.18 9.77 -12.55
C SER A 99 -4.02 8.26 -12.77
N THR A 100 -4.35 7.49 -11.73
CA THR A 100 -4.40 6.03 -11.74
C THR A 100 -5.72 5.48 -12.29
N GLY A 101 -6.72 6.34 -12.52
CA GLY A 101 -8.08 5.96 -12.92
C GLY A 101 -9.03 5.65 -11.74
N SER A 102 -8.53 5.65 -10.50
CA SER A 102 -9.30 5.52 -9.26
C SER A 102 -9.13 6.77 -8.41
N LYS A 103 -10.24 7.40 -8.00
CA LYS A 103 -10.19 8.62 -7.19
C LYS A 103 -9.65 8.33 -5.78
N GLN A 104 -9.93 7.16 -5.23
CA GLN A 104 -9.39 6.75 -3.93
C GLN A 104 -7.88 6.58 -3.99
N PHE A 105 -7.37 5.97 -5.06
CA PHE A 105 -5.95 5.75 -5.24
C PHE A 105 -5.23 7.08 -5.52
N ASP A 106 -5.80 7.96 -6.35
CA ASP A 106 -5.24 9.31 -6.58
C ASP A 106 -5.23 10.14 -5.29
N SER A 107 -6.23 9.99 -4.43
CA SER A 107 -6.31 10.72 -3.15
C SER A 107 -5.17 10.38 -2.20
N ILE A 108 -4.63 9.15 -2.23
CA ILE A 108 -3.47 8.81 -1.39
C ILE A 108 -2.16 9.27 -2.00
N LEU A 109 -2.09 9.37 -3.34
CA LEU A 109 -0.93 9.86 -4.09
C LEU A 109 -0.90 11.39 -4.29
N GLY A 110 -1.89 12.12 -3.75
CA GLY A 110 -1.96 13.57 -3.92
C GLY A 110 -2.26 14.01 -5.37
N GLY A 111 -3.04 13.23 -6.11
CA GLY A 111 -3.48 13.53 -7.48
C GLY A 111 -2.95 12.59 -8.56
N GLY A 112 -2.22 11.54 -8.18
CA GLY A 112 -1.64 10.56 -9.11
C GLY A 112 -0.12 10.53 -9.08
N PHE A 113 0.50 9.80 -10.00
CA PHE A 113 1.96 9.69 -10.08
C PHE A 113 2.58 10.93 -10.72
N GLN A 114 3.68 11.41 -10.13
CA GLN A 114 4.35 12.66 -10.54
C GLN A 114 5.31 12.43 -11.71
N SER A 115 5.38 13.40 -12.63
CA SER A 115 6.50 13.53 -13.57
C SER A 115 7.78 13.95 -12.85
N MET A 116 8.93 13.88 -13.53
CA MET A 116 10.25 14.15 -12.91
C MET A 116 10.54 13.26 -11.70
N SER A 117 10.00 12.04 -11.71
CA SER A 117 10.11 11.11 -10.61
C SER A 117 9.97 9.68 -11.10
N ILE A 118 10.65 8.76 -10.39
CA ILE A 118 10.52 7.32 -10.60
C ILE A 118 9.59 6.76 -9.52
N SER A 119 8.53 6.09 -9.97
CA SER A 119 7.60 5.38 -9.11
C SER A 119 7.66 3.87 -9.32
N GLU A 120 7.73 3.12 -8.23
CA GLU A 120 7.72 1.65 -8.24
C GLU A 120 6.38 1.12 -7.72
N VAL A 121 5.72 0.28 -8.51
CA VAL A 121 4.56 -0.51 -8.09
C VAL A 121 4.93 -1.98 -8.00
N PHE A 122 4.81 -2.58 -6.82
CA PHE A 122 5.22 -3.97 -6.60
C PHE A 122 4.15 -4.76 -5.86
N GLY A 123 4.15 -6.08 -6.05
CA GLY A 123 3.18 -6.94 -5.40
C GLY A 123 3.11 -8.33 -6.02
N GLU A 124 2.28 -9.17 -5.44
CA GLU A 124 2.06 -10.54 -5.91
C GLU A 124 1.49 -10.64 -7.33
N PHE A 125 1.51 -11.85 -7.88
CA PHE A 125 0.72 -12.16 -9.07
C PHE A 125 -0.76 -11.79 -8.85
N ARG A 126 -1.44 -11.36 -9.92
CA ARG A 126 -2.87 -11.02 -9.93
C ARG A 126 -3.29 -9.80 -9.07
N CYS A 127 -2.34 -9.01 -8.56
CA CYS A 127 -2.70 -7.77 -7.86
C CYS A 127 -3.08 -6.62 -8.81
N GLY A 128 -2.73 -6.67 -10.10
CA GLY A 128 -3.14 -5.66 -11.08
C GLY A 128 -2.05 -4.71 -11.58
N LYS A 129 -0.76 -5.00 -11.38
CA LYS A 129 0.38 -4.16 -11.84
C LYS A 129 0.26 -3.76 -13.32
N THR A 130 0.24 -4.73 -14.23
CA THR A 130 0.08 -4.48 -15.68
C THR A 130 -1.25 -3.81 -16.03
N GLN A 131 -2.31 -4.04 -15.24
CA GLN A 131 -3.60 -3.38 -15.47
C GLN A 131 -3.54 -1.89 -15.10
N LEU A 132 -2.81 -1.54 -14.05
CA LEU A 132 -2.50 -0.15 -13.71
C LEU A 132 -1.65 0.49 -14.82
N SER A 133 -0.61 -0.20 -15.30
CA SER A 133 0.20 0.25 -16.43
C SER A 133 -0.65 0.56 -17.67
N HIS A 134 -1.48 -0.38 -18.12
CA HIS A 134 -2.39 -0.18 -19.26
C HIS A 134 -3.38 0.97 -19.04
N THR A 135 -3.91 1.11 -17.82
CA THR A 135 -4.85 2.20 -17.51
C THR A 135 -4.17 3.56 -17.60
N MET A 136 -2.97 3.69 -17.04
CA MET A 136 -2.18 4.91 -17.12
C MET A 136 -1.70 5.22 -18.54
N SER A 137 -1.45 4.21 -19.39
CA SER A 137 -1.11 4.43 -20.80
C SER A 137 -2.21 5.15 -21.59
N VAL A 138 -3.48 4.96 -21.22
CA VAL A 138 -4.60 5.68 -21.83
C VAL A 138 -4.77 7.06 -21.17
N ILE A 139 -4.74 7.12 -19.83
CA ILE A 139 -4.98 8.36 -19.10
C ILE A 139 -3.92 9.42 -19.41
N ALA A 140 -2.64 9.05 -19.58
CA ALA A 140 -1.56 10.00 -19.87
C ALA A 140 -1.82 10.86 -21.13
N GLN A 141 -2.58 10.32 -22.09
CA GLN A 141 -2.93 10.99 -23.34
C GLN A 141 -4.09 11.99 -23.17
N LEU A 142 -4.83 11.92 -22.08
CA LEU A 142 -5.95 12.83 -21.81
C LEU A 142 -5.44 14.22 -21.40
N PRO A 143 -6.31 15.24 -21.47
CA PRO A 143 -5.99 16.56 -20.96
C PRO A 143 -5.63 16.60 -19.47
N ARG A 144 -4.77 17.53 -19.08
CA ARG A 144 -4.44 17.78 -17.66
C ARG A 144 -5.67 18.01 -16.77
N SER A 145 -6.71 18.67 -17.31
CA SER A 145 -7.99 18.89 -16.61
C SER A 145 -8.75 17.60 -16.29
N HIS A 146 -8.41 16.50 -16.97
CA HIS A 146 -8.98 15.16 -16.80
C HIS A 146 -8.02 14.18 -16.11
N GLY A 147 -6.93 14.69 -15.51
CA GLY A 147 -5.93 13.87 -14.82
C GLY A 147 -4.91 13.21 -15.75
N GLY A 148 -4.87 13.59 -17.03
CA GLY A 148 -3.84 13.19 -17.97
C GLY A 148 -2.68 14.19 -18.07
N ALA A 149 -1.89 14.09 -19.13
CA ALA A 149 -0.71 14.91 -19.34
C ALA A 149 -0.56 15.46 -20.77
N ASP A 150 -1.57 15.27 -21.64
CA ASP A 150 -1.54 15.66 -23.05
C ASP A 150 -0.32 15.09 -23.80
N GLY A 151 0.07 13.84 -23.52
CA GLY A 151 1.28 13.26 -24.09
C GLY A 151 1.22 11.78 -24.44
N LYS A 152 2.10 11.40 -25.36
CA LYS A 152 2.37 10.01 -25.78
C LYS A 152 3.00 9.20 -24.66
N VAL A 153 2.95 7.88 -24.83
CA VAL A 153 3.44 6.91 -23.84
C VAL A 153 4.47 6.00 -24.46
N ALA A 154 5.58 5.78 -23.76
CA ALA A 154 6.54 4.74 -24.08
C ALA A 154 6.36 3.54 -23.14
N TYR A 155 6.32 2.33 -23.70
CA TYR A 155 6.12 1.09 -22.95
C TYR A 155 7.24 0.09 -23.26
N ILE A 156 8.09 -0.16 -22.28
CA ILE A 156 9.11 -1.21 -22.33
C ILE A 156 8.57 -2.43 -21.58
N ASP A 157 8.25 -3.48 -22.33
CA ASP A 157 7.75 -4.75 -21.80
C ASP A 157 8.87 -5.80 -21.77
N THR A 158 9.03 -6.46 -20.64
CA THR A 158 10.02 -7.54 -20.46
C THR A 158 9.35 -8.91 -20.31
N GLU A 159 8.05 -8.95 -20.06
CA GLU A 159 7.29 -10.18 -19.80
C GLU A 159 6.43 -10.61 -21.01
N GLY A 160 6.16 -9.70 -21.95
CA GLY A 160 5.26 -9.95 -23.08
C GLY A 160 3.79 -9.90 -22.67
N THR A 161 3.44 -9.02 -21.73
CA THR A 161 2.08 -8.92 -21.15
C THR A 161 1.26 -7.77 -21.72
N PHE A 162 1.86 -6.91 -22.55
CA PHE A 162 1.14 -5.85 -23.25
C PHE A 162 0.12 -6.45 -24.23
N ARG A 163 -1.13 -5.99 -24.17
CA ARG A 163 -2.23 -6.45 -25.03
C ARG A 163 -2.93 -5.22 -25.61
N PRO A 164 -2.76 -4.90 -26.90
CA PRO A 164 -3.38 -3.72 -27.52
C PRO A 164 -4.90 -3.69 -27.39
N GLU A 165 -5.56 -4.86 -27.45
CA GLU A 165 -7.00 -4.99 -27.30
C GLU A 165 -7.47 -4.52 -25.91
N ARG A 166 -6.59 -4.67 -24.90
CA ARG A 166 -6.85 -4.17 -23.56
C ARG A 166 -6.80 -2.64 -23.50
N ILE A 167 -5.91 -2.01 -24.26
CA ILE A 167 -5.85 -0.55 -24.39
C ILE A 167 -7.14 -0.03 -25.01
N ALA A 168 -7.61 -0.67 -26.09
CA ALA A 168 -8.87 -0.29 -26.75
C ALA A 168 -10.06 -0.28 -25.79
N GLN A 169 -10.23 -1.35 -24.99
CA GLN A 169 -11.31 -1.44 -24.00
C GLN A 169 -11.23 -0.34 -22.92
N ILE A 170 -10.01 0.05 -22.53
CA ILE A 170 -9.82 1.12 -21.54
C ILE A 170 -10.09 2.48 -22.19
N ALA A 171 -9.65 2.70 -23.43
CA ALA A 171 -9.89 3.93 -24.19
C ALA A 171 -11.38 4.27 -24.31
N GLU A 172 -12.22 3.26 -24.57
CA GLU A 172 -13.68 3.40 -24.63
C GLU A 172 -14.27 4.03 -23.36
N ARG A 173 -13.78 3.63 -22.16
CA ARG A 173 -14.24 4.20 -20.89
C ARG A 173 -13.97 5.70 -20.81
N PHE A 174 -12.85 6.15 -21.35
CA PHE A 174 -12.43 7.56 -21.31
C PHE A 174 -12.91 8.36 -22.53
N GLY A 175 -13.73 7.76 -23.40
CA GLY A 175 -14.24 8.42 -24.62
C GLY A 175 -13.16 8.72 -25.64
N MET A 176 -12.03 8.00 -25.59
CA MET A 176 -10.93 8.10 -26.54
C MET A 176 -11.13 7.08 -27.66
N ASP A 177 -10.82 7.49 -28.88
CA ASP A 177 -10.81 6.58 -30.03
C ASP A 177 -9.74 5.48 -29.81
N PRO A 178 -10.12 4.18 -29.88
CA PRO A 178 -9.20 3.08 -29.61
C PRO A 178 -7.96 3.05 -30.50
N ASP A 179 -8.09 3.37 -31.78
CA ASP A 179 -6.98 3.32 -32.73
C ASP A 179 -5.99 4.46 -32.44
N THR A 180 -6.50 5.67 -32.22
CA THR A 180 -5.70 6.82 -31.78
C THR A 180 -4.97 6.53 -30.46
N ALA A 181 -5.65 5.89 -29.50
CA ALA A 181 -5.06 5.53 -28.21
C ALA A 181 -3.87 4.56 -28.37
N GLN A 182 -3.95 3.64 -29.33
CA GLN A 182 -2.88 2.67 -29.63
C GLN A 182 -1.73 3.31 -30.40
N GLU A 183 -2.00 4.17 -31.38
CA GLU A 183 -0.98 4.87 -32.17
C GLU A 183 -0.07 5.75 -31.30
N ASN A 184 -0.60 6.31 -30.22
CA ASN A 184 0.13 7.16 -29.28
C ASN A 184 0.93 6.39 -28.22
N ILE A 185 0.98 5.06 -28.30
CA ILE A 185 1.79 4.22 -27.41
C ILE A 185 2.94 3.58 -28.20
N ALA A 186 4.15 4.07 -27.99
CA ALA A 186 5.37 3.44 -28.50
C ALA A 186 5.71 2.21 -27.64
N TYR A 187 5.67 1.02 -28.25
CA TYR A 187 5.91 -0.25 -27.58
C TYR A 187 7.22 -0.88 -28.03
N ALA A 188 8.01 -1.37 -27.07
CA ALA A 188 9.17 -2.22 -27.33
C ALA A 188 9.25 -3.36 -26.32
N ARG A 189 9.65 -4.55 -26.81
CA ARG A 189 9.90 -5.72 -25.95
C ARG A 189 11.40 -5.90 -25.72
N ALA A 190 11.84 -5.74 -24.49
CA ALA A 190 13.22 -6.07 -24.12
C ALA A 190 13.35 -7.58 -23.91
N LEU A 191 14.42 -8.16 -24.46
CA LEU A 191 14.67 -9.62 -24.39
C LEU A 191 15.74 -9.99 -23.37
N ASN A 192 16.56 -9.02 -22.97
CA ASN A 192 17.62 -9.15 -21.97
C ASN A 192 17.91 -7.76 -21.37
N SER A 193 18.72 -7.72 -20.31
CA SER A 193 19.02 -6.53 -19.53
C SER A 193 19.85 -5.48 -20.29
N GLU A 194 20.68 -5.91 -21.24
CA GLU A 194 21.44 -4.99 -22.11
C GLU A 194 20.52 -4.30 -23.12
N HIS A 195 19.67 -5.06 -23.81
CA HIS A 195 18.66 -4.55 -24.71
C HIS A 195 17.70 -3.59 -23.98
N GLN A 196 17.34 -3.89 -22.73
CA GLN A 196 16.54 -2.97 -21.91
C GLN A 196 17.21 -1.59 -21.76
N LEU A 197 18.53 -1.54 -21.54
CA LEU A 197 19.29 -0.31 -21.46
C LEU A 197 19.42 0.40 -22.83
N GLU A 198 19.61 -0.36 -23.91
CA GLU A 198 19.67 0.17 -25.28
C GLU A 198 18.35 0.84 -25.71
N LEU A 199 17.20 0.29 -25.31
CA LEU A 199 15.89 0.89 -25.56
C LEU A 199 15.78 2.28 -24.92
N LEU A 200 16.34 2.49 -23.72
CA LEU A 200 16.39 3.83 -23.12
C LEU A 200 17.23 4.83 -23.93
N ASN A 201 18.31 4.37 -24.57
CA ASN A 201 19.11 5.23 -25.45
C ASN A 201 18.32 5.65 -26.69
N THR A 202 17.50 4.74 -27.23
CA THR A 202 16.62 5.02 -28.36
C THR A 202 15.53 6.02 -27.96
N LEU A 203 14.86 5.79 -26.83
CA LEU A 203 13.85 6.70 -26.29
C LEU A 203 14.39 8.09 -25.95
N SER A 204 15.68 8.21 -25.59
CA SER A 204 16.28 9.54 -25.34
C SER A 204 16.21 10.45 -26.57
N ARG A 205 16.19 9.88 -27.79
CA ARG A 205 15.97 10.64 -29.03
C ARG A 205 14.53 11.07 -29.16
N GLU A 206 13.59 10.13 -29.00
CA GLU A 206 12.16 10.38 -29.16
C GLU A 206 11.63 11.35 -28.11
N PHE A 207 12.14 11.28 -26.88
CA PHE A 207 11.75 12.19 -25.80
C PHE A 207 12.22 13.62 -26.04
N ALA A 208 13.29 13.82 -26.81
CA ALA A 208 13.75 15.15 -27.19
C ALA A 208 12.75 15.88 -28.11
N GLU A 209 11.82 15.18 -28.73
CA GLU A 209 10.71 15.79 -29.49
C GLU A 209 9.62 16.40 -28.58
N GLY A 210 9.67 16.12 -27.27
CA GLY A 210 8.78 16.74 -26.27
C GLY A 210 7.35 16.19 -26.21
N GLN A 211 7.04 15.14 -26.96
CA GLN A 211 5.67 14.60 -27.06
C GLN A 211 5.31 13.56 -25.99
N TYR A 212 6.29 13.00 -25.29
CA TYR A 212 6.07 11.91 -24.33
C TYR A 212 5.89 12.42 -22.90
N ARG A 213 4.97 11.80 -22.14
CA ARG A 213 4.71 12.16 -20.74
C ARG A 213 4.70 11.00 -19.75
N LEU A 214 4.70 9.76 -20.24
CA LEU A 214 4.76 8.57 -19.43
C LEU A 214 5.70 7.53 -20.04
N LEU A 215 6.60 6.99 -19.22
CA LEU A 215 7.42 5.82 -19.52
C LEU A 215 7.05 4.69 -18.57
N ILE A 216 6.64 3.55 -19.12
CA ILE A 216 6.35 2.34 -18.37
C ILE A 216 7.44 1.29 -18.60
N ILE A 217 7.88 0.66 -17.51
CA ILE A 217 8.78 -0.50 -17.55
C ILE A 217 8.10 -1.65 -16.81
N ASP A 218 7.62 -2.64 -17.57
CA ASP A 218 6.86 -3.78 -17.05
C ASP A 218 7.54 -5.10 -17.42
N SER A 219 8.30 -5.76 -16.54
CA SER A 219 8.75 -5.34 -15.20
C SER A 219 10.24 -5.05 -15.15
N ILE A 220 10.66 -4.20 -14.22
CA ILE A 220 12.05 -3.72 -14.08
C ILE A 220 13.05 -4.84 -13.81
N MET A 221 12.66 -5.86 -13.05
CA MET A 221 13.57 -6.91 -12.59
C MET A 221 13.53 -8.20 -13.42
N ASN A 222 12.66 -8.34 -14.42
CA ASN A 222 12.50 -9.61 -15.12
C ASN A 222 13.81 -10.06 -15.80
N CYS A 223 14.37 -9.24 -16.69
CA CYS A 223 15.62 -9.55 -17.39
C CYS A 223 16.81 -9.69 -16.42
N PHE A 224 16.96 -8.75 -15.47
CA PHE A 224 18.06 -8.78 -14.50
C PHE A 224 18.09 -10.02 -13.58
N ARG A 225 16.96 -10.68 -13.36
CA ARG A 225 16.91 -11.91 -12.55
C ARG A 225 17.30 -13.16 -13.34
N VAL A 226 17.10 -13.13 -14.66
CA VAL A 226 17.40 -14.25 -15.55
C VAL A 226 18.86 -14.19 -15.99
N ASP A 227 19.31 -13.00 -16.39
CA ASP A 227 20.66 -12.81 -16.94
C ASP A 227 21.77 -12.96 -15.89
N TYR A 228 21.46 -12.68 -14.62
CA TYR A 228 22.41 -12.73 -13.52
C TYR A 228 21.98 -13.74 -12.45
N CYS A 229 22.70 -14.85 -12.38
CA CYS A 229 22.33 -16.02 -11.58
C CYS A 229 23.20 -16.19 -10.32
N GLY A 230 22.53 -16.43 -9.19
CA GLY A 230 23.18 -16.78 -7.93
C GLY A 230 23.90 -15.60 -7.24
N ARG A 231 24.66 -15.92 -6.18
CA ARG A 231 25.31 -14.90 -5.34
C ARG A 231 26.57 -14.29 -5.95
N GLY A 232 27.26 -15.01 -6.85
CA GLY A 232 28.52 -14.55 -7.46
C GLY A 232 28.34 -13.33 -8.36
N GLU A 233 27.23 -13.27 -9.10
CA GLU A 233 26.93 -12.20 -10.07
C GLU A 233 26.09 -11.06 -9.46
N LEU A 234 25.77 -11.15 -8.17
CA LEU A 234 24.92 -10.17 -7.50
C LEU A 234 25.53 -8.76 -7.56
N ALA A 235 26.84 -8.63 -7.37
CA ALA A 235 27.51 -7.34 -7.38
C ALA A 235 27.40 -6.65 -8.76
N GLU A 236 27.66 -7.40 -9.84
CA GLU A 236 27.55 -6.91 -11.21
C GLU A 236 26.11 -6.51 -11.55
N ARG A 237 25.14 -7.37 -11.22
CA ARG A 237 23.72 -7.07 -11.39
C ARG A 237 23.33 -5.76 -10.71
N GLN A 238 23.73 -5.56 -9.46
CA GLN A 238 23.39 -4.34 -8.71
C GLN A 238 24.06 -3.09 -9.31
N GLN A 239 25.27 -3.20 -9.86
CA GLN A 239 25.94 -2.08 -10.54
C GLN A 239 25.23 -1.72 -11.85
N LYS A 240 24.88 -2.70 -12.67
CA LYS A 240 24.17 -2.51 -13.94
C LYS A 240 22.76 -1.97 -13.73
N LEU A 241 22.02 -2.52 -12.76
CA LEU A 241 20.72 -1.99 -12.34
C LEU A 241 20.84 -0.54 -11.85
N GLY A 242 21.88 -0.21 -11.08
CA GLY A 242 22.13 1.17 -10.64
C GLY A 242 22.36 2.14 -11.80
N GLN A 243 23.12 1.73 -12.82
CA GLN A 243 23.32 2.54 -14.04
C GLN A 243 22.00 2.75 -14.80
N PHE A 244 21.18 1.71 -14.91
CA PHE A 244 19.88 1.77 -15.56
C PHE A 244 18.92 2.73 -14.84
N LEU A 245 18.79 2.60 -13.52
CA LEU A 245 17.93 3.45 -12.69
C LEU A 245 18.39 4.92 -12.67
N MET A 246 19.70 5.17 -12.64
CA MET A 246 20.22 6.53 -12.71
C MET A 246 19.90 7.19 -14.06
N LYS A 247 20.02 6.44 -15.16
CA LYS A 247 19.64 6.94 -16.49
C LYS A 247 18.13 7.25 -16.54
N LEU A 248 17.28 6.42 -15.95
CA LEU A 248 15.85 6.71 -15.84
C LEU A 248 15.54 7.98 -15.06
N ALA A 249 16.23 8.20 -13.93
CA ALA A 249 15.98 9.36 -13.09
C ALA A 249 16.32 10.65 -13.85
N HIS A 250 17.47 10.64 -14.53
CA HIS A 250 17.87 11.72 -15.41
C HIS A 250 16.87 11.94 -16.53
N MET A 251 16.40 10.89 -17.23
CA MET A 251 15.40 11.04 -18.29
C MET A 251 14.05 11.58 -17.76
N ALA A 252 13.62 11.17 -16.56
CA ALA A 252 12.39 11.65 -15.95
C ALA A 252 12.45 13.17 -15.72
N GLU A 253 13.57 13.64 -15.16
CA GLU A 253 13.83 15.06 -14.92
C GLU A 253 14.05 15.84 -16.21
N GLU A 254 14.92 15.36 -17.10
CA GLU A 254 15.34 16.01 -18.35
C GLU A 254 14.19 16.26 -19.32
N PHE A 255 13.22 15.34 -19.38
CA PHE A 255 12.10 15.42 -20.33
C PHE A 255 10.75 15.71 -19.66
N ASN A 256 10.73 15.89 -18.33
CA ASN A 256 9.51 16.06 -17.54
C ASN A 256 8.50 14.93 -17.81
N VAL A 257 8.99 13.68 -17.69
CA VAL A 257 8.25 12.44 -17.92
C VAL A 257 7.98 11.74 -16.58
N CYS A 258 6.79 11.15 -16.44
CA CYS A 258 6.49 10.24 -15.34
C CYS A 258 7.05 8.85 -15.65
N VAL A 259 7.88 8.28 -14.77
CA VAL A 259 8.41 6.92 -14.93
C VAL A 259 7.71 5.98 -13.96
N LEU A 260 6.99 5.00 -14.49
CA LEU A 260 6.33 3.95 -13.72
C LEU A 260 7.00 2.60 -13.98
N MET A 261 7.55 2.01 -12.93
CA MET A 261 8.15 0.68 -12.99
C MET A 261 7.27 -0.31 -12.24
N THR A 262 6.99 -1.46 -12.85
CA THR A 262 6.41 -2.58 -12.11
C THR A 262 7.52 -3.48 -11.58
N ASN A 263 7.29 -4.10 -10.42
CA ASN A 263 8.22 -5.04 -9.84
C ASN A 263 7.51 -6.24 -9.19
N GLN A 264 8.25 -7.33 -9.07
CA GLN A 264 7.81 -8.58 -8.46
C GLN A 264 8.27 -8.66 -7.00
N VAL A 265 7.66 -9.56 -6.24
CA VAL A 265 8.03 -9.87 -4.86
C VAL A 265 8.64 -11.27 -4.75
N GLN A 266 9.49 -11.46 -3.75
CA GLN A 266 10.05 -12.76 -3.37
C GLN A 266 9.66 -13.10 -1.92
N SER A 267 9.49 -14.39 -1.65
CA SER A 267 9.35 -14.90 -0.28
C SER A 267 10.65 -14.73 0.49
N ASP A 268 10.56 -14.57 1.81
CA ASP A 268 11.71 -14.57 2.71
C ASP A 268 11.63 -15.78 3.67
N PRO A 269 12.15 -16.97 3.29
CA PRO A 269 12.06 -18.18 4.10
C PRO A 269 12.84 -18.10 5.42
N GLY A 270 13.76 -17.14 5.54
CA GLY A 270 14.57 -16.93 6.74
C GLY A 270 13.92 -15.96 7.75
N ALA A 271 12.86 -15.27 7.37
CA ALA A 271 12.12 -14.42 8.28
C ALA A 271 11.34 -15.29 9.27
N SER A 272 11.72 -15.24 10.55
CA SER A 272 10.88 -15.78 11.63
C SER A 272 9.52 -15.08 11.56
N ALA A 273 8.43 -15.82 11.75
CA ALA A 273 7.05 -15.32 11.66
C ALA A 273 6.78 -14.08 12.56
N LEU A 274 7.65 -13.84 13.55
CA LEU A 274 7.64 -12.69 14.46
C LEU A 274 8.22 -11.40 13.87
N PHE A 275 9.04 -11.48 12.80
CA PHE A 275 9.71 -10.33 12.15
C PHE A 275 9.37 -10.18 10.66
N ALA A 276 8.54 -11.08 10.14
CA ALA A 276 7.90 -10.87 8.85
C ALA A 276 7.00 -9.63 8.96
N GLY A 277 7.18 -8.64 8.08
CA GLY A 277 6.17 -7.59 7.90
C GLY A 277 4.81 -8.24 7.60
N ALA A 278 3.70 -7.51 7.76
CA ALA A 278 2.35 -8.07 7.64
C ALA A 278 2.07 -8.90 6.36
N ASP A 279 2.88 -8.76 5.30
CA ASP A 279 2.81 -9.54 4.05
C ASP A 279 3.92 -10.61 3.88
N GLY A 280 4.94 -10.66 4.75
CA GLY A 280 6.03 -11.67 4.73
C GLY A 280 6.91 -11.72 3.47
N ARG A 281 6.77 -10.74 2.57
CA ARG A 281 7.38 -10.72 1.24
C ARG A 281 8.15 -9.44 1.03
N LYS A 282 9.22 -9.52 0.24
CA LYS A 282 10.09 -8.37 -0.08
C LYS A 282 10.10 -8.12 -1.59
N PRO A 283 10.07 -6.86 -2.05
CA PRO A 283 10.30 -6.57 -3.47
C PRO A 283 11.70 -7.00 -3.90
N VAL A 284 11.83 -7.37 -5.17
CA VAL A 284 13.12 -7.78 -5.75
C VAL A 284 13.95 -6.53 -6.13
N GLY A 285 15.28 -6.64 -6.21
CA GLY A 285 16.18 -5.52 -6.58
C GLY A 285 16.97 -4.93 -5.40
N GLY A 286 16.55 -5.22 -4.16
CA GLY A 286 17.27 -4.83 -2.95
C GLY A 286 17.35 -3.33 -2.74
N HIS A 287 18.36 -2.88 -1.99
CA HIS A 287 18.50 -1.47 -1.58
C HIS A 287 18.74 -0.50 -2.75
N VAL A 288 19.39 -0.96 -3.83
CA VAL A 288 19.67 -0.09 -4.99
C VAL A 288 18.36 0.40 -5.62
N LEU A 289 17.41 -0.51 -5.87
CA LEU A 289 16.10 -0.15 -6.41
C LEU A 289 15.26 0.65 -5.40
N ALA A 290 15.32 0.26 -4.12
CA ALA A 290 14.57 0.93 -3.06
C ALA A 290 14.96 2.40 -2.91
N HIS A 291 16.25 2.73 -2.96
CA HIS A 291 16.72 4.12 -2.84
C HIS A 291 16.52 4.94 -4.12
N ALA A 292 16.56 4.31 -5.30
CA ALA A 292 16.35 5.01 -6.56
C ALA A 292 14.87 5.36 -6.80
N SER A 293 13.95 4.57 -6.26
CA SER A 293 12.51 4.79 -6.41
C SER A 293 12.03 5.86 -5.44
N THR A 294 11.50 6.97 -5.94
CA THR A 294 11.03 8.07 -5.10
C THR A 294 9.72 7.74 -4.39
N THR A 295 8.79 7.11 -5.09
CA THR A 295 7.50 6.66 -4.54
C THR A 295 7.34 5.16 -4.75
N ARG A 296 7.00 4.43 -3.70
CA ARG A 296 6.88 2.97 -3.71
C ARG A 296 5.51 2.55 -3.22
N VAL A 297 4.77 1.81 -4.05
CA VAL A 297 3.41 1.37 -3.75
C VAL A 297 3.30 -0.15 -3.79
N LEU A 298 2.86 -0.72 -2.68
CA LEU A 298 2.52 -2.14 -2.55
C LEU A 298 1.09 -2.38 -3.02
N LEU A 299 0.92 -3.27 -4.00
CA LEU A 299 -0.37 -3.75 -4.47
C LEU A 299 -0.65 -5.16 -3.93
N ARG A 300 -1.74 -5.31 -3.15
CA ARG A 300 -2.16 -6.59 -2.58
C ARG A 300 -3.61 -6.92 -2.93
N LYS A 301 -3.96 -8.21 -2.85
CA LYS A 301 -5.33 -8.67 -3.11
C LYS A 301 -6.23 -8.26 -1.95
N GLY A 302 -7.39 -7.69 -2.27
CA GLY A 302 -8.46 -7.37 -1.32
C GLY A 302 -9.48 -8.51 -1.22
N ARG A 303 -10.71 -8.18 -0.79
CA ARG A 303 -11.82 -9.14 -0.77
C ARG A 303 -12.50 -9.19 -2.14
N GLY A 304 -12.75 -10.39 -2.65
CA GLY A 304 -13.38 -10.57 -3.97
C GLY A 304 -12.55 -9.93 -5.10
N ASP A 305 -13.17 -9.02 -5.84
CA ASP A 305 -12.53 -8.33 -6.97
C ASP A 305 -11.76 -7.07 -6.57
N GLU A 306 -11.84 -6.68 -5.30
CA GLU A 306 -11.07 -5.55 -4.76
C GLU A 306 -9.58 -5.86 -4.65
N ARG A 307 -8.80 -4.80 -4.76
CA ARG A 307 -7.35 -4.74 -4.57
C ARG A 307 -7.06 -3.56 -3.67
N VAL A 308 -5.93 -3.62 -2.97
CA VAL A 308 -5.48 -2.57 -2.06
C VAL A 308 -4.13 -2.06 -2.52
N ALA A 309 -4.01 -0.75 -2.67
CA ALA A 309 -2.75 -0.05 -2.87
C ALA A 309 -2.32 0.59 -1.55
N LYS A 310 -1.07 0.34 -1.12
CA LYS A 310 -0.47 0.94 0.07
C LYS A 310 0.80 1.70 -0.31
N ILE A 311 0.90 2.96 0.08
CA ILE A 311 2.16 3.71 -0.03
C ILE A 311 3.12 3.18 1.03
N GLN A 312 4.27 2.67 0.59
CA GLN A 312 5.33 2.16 1.46
C GLN A 312 6.43 3.21 1.69
N ASP A 313 6.74 4.00 0.66
CA ASP A 313 7.77 5.03 0.73
C ASP A 313 7.40 6.18 -0.23
N SER A 314 7.57 7.42 0.23
CA SER A 314 7.30 8.63 -0.54
C SER A 314 7.83 9.85 0.22
N PRO A 315 8.42 10.86 -0.46
CA PRO A 315 8.90 12.08 0.18
C PRO A 315 7.78 13.03 0.61
N ASP A 316 6.60 12.95 -0.01
CA ASP A 316 5.52 13.93 0.17
C ASP A 316 4.16 13.31 0.56
N CYS A 317 3.98 12.01 0.35
CA CYS A 317 2.76 11.29 0.71
C CYS A 317 2.96 10.44 1.98
N PRO A 318 2.13 10.60 3.02
CA PRO A 318 2.20 9.73 4.20
C PRO A 318 1.71 8.31 3.87
N GLU A 319 2.14 7.33 4.66
CA GLU A 319 1.65 5.95 4.54
C GLU A 319 0.12 5.90 4.63
N ARG A 320 -0.53 5.52 3.54
CA ARG A 320 -1.99 5.34 3.43
C ARG A 320 -2.32 4.17 2.52
N GLU A 321 -3.56 3.70 2.64
CA GLU A 321 -4.11 2.64 1.80
C GLU A 321 -5.35 3.14 1.04
N ALA A 322 -5.53 2.64 -0.18
CA ALA A 322 -6.71 2.87 -1.00
C ALA A 322 -7.17 1.55 -1.61
N THR A 323 -8.49 1.42 -1.78
CA THR A 323 -9.09 0.24 -2.44
C THR A 323 -9.46 0.59 -3.87
N TYR A 324 -9.17 -0.32 -4.79
CA TYR A 324 -9.52 -0.20 -6.21
C TYR A 324 -10.01 -1.56 -6.74
N VAL A 325 -10.68 -1.55 -7.89
CA VAL A 325 -11.10 -2.76 -8.60
C VAL A 325 -10.56 -2.74 -10.02
N ILE A 326 -10.49 -3.92 -10.63
CA ILE A 326 -10.07 -4.11 -12.02
C ILE A 326 -11.32 -4.48 -12.82
N THR A 327 -11.70 -3.65 -13.80
CA THR A 327 -12.89 -3.84 -14.64
C THR A 327 -12.51 -3.88 -16.11
N ASN A 328 -13.47 -4.07 -17.03
CA ASN A 328 -13.22 -3.92 -18.46
C ASN A 328 -12.74 -2.51 -18.85
N GLY A 329 -13.01 -1.48 -18.04
CA GLY A 329 -12.49 -0.13 -18.25
C GLY A 329 -11.16 0.15 -17.52
N GLY A 330 -10.45 -0.87 -17.06
CA GLY A 330 -9.17 -0.72 -16.34
C GLY A 330 -9.36 -0.57 -14.83
N ILE A 331 -8.44 0.15 -14.18
CA ILE A 331 -8.47 0.45 -12.74
C ILE A 331 -9.55 1.49 -12.44
N THR A 332 -10.44 1.21 -11.48
CA THR A 332 -11.48 2.14 -11.02
C THR A 332 -11.76 1.97 -9.53
N ASP A 333 -12.56 2.87 -8.96
CA ASP A 333 -13.07 2.74 -7.59
C ASP A 333 -14.09 1.59 -7.48
N PRO A 334 -14.17 0.88 -6.34
CA PRO A 334 -15.22 -0.11 -6.09
C PRO A 334 -16.60 0.53 -6.09
N ASP A 335 -17.59 -0.15 -6.68
CA ASP A 335 -18.99 0.28 -6.62
C ASP A 335 -19.49 0.31 -5.17
N LYS A 336 -20.08 1.43 -4.76
CA LYS A 336 -20.71 1.54 -3.44
C LYS A 336 -21.97 0.67 -3.42
N VAL A 337 -21.90 -0.55 -2.90
CA VAL A 337 -23.09 -1.36 -2.61
C VAL A 337 -23.89 -0.65 -1.50
N GLY A 338 -24.97 0.04 -1.87
CA GLY A 338 -26.01 0.52 -0.93
C GLY A 338 -26.20 2.02 -0.76
N ALA A 339 -25.87 2.87 -1.73
CA ALA A 339 -26.35 4.25 -1.76
C ALA A 339 -27.46 4.40 -2.81
N GLU A 340 -28.68 4.70 -2.38
CA GLU A 340 -29.68 5.27 -3.29
C GLU A 340 -29.08 6.50 -3.98
N PRO A 341 -29.40 6.74 -5.27
CA PRO A 341 -28.85 7.87 -6.00
C PRO A 341 -29.41 9.17 -5.39
N THR A 342 -28.62 9.83 -4.55
CA THR A 342 -28.84 11.24 -4.25
C THR A 342 -28.59 12.00 -5.55
N GLY A 343 -29.69 12.51 -6.14
CA GLY A 343 -29.69 13.20 -7.41
C GLY A 343 -28.70 14.36 -7.42
N ARG A 344 -27.51 14.14 -7.98
CA ARG A 344 -26.57 15.15 -8.48
C ARG A 344 -25.41 14.57 -9.31
N ILE A 345 -25.60 13.38 -9.89
CA ILE A 345 -24.62 12.75 -10.79
C ILE A 345 -25.32 12.31 -12.08
N GLN A 346 -25.89 13.27 -12.82
CA GLN A 346 -26.29 13.06 -14.22
C GLN A 346 -25.84 14.20 -15.14
N ASP A 347 -25.22 15.26 -14.60
CA ASP A 347 -24.83 16.42 -15.41
C ASP A 347 -23.39 16.34 -15.96
N ASN A 348 -22.49 15.57 -15.34
CA ASN A 348 -21.11 15.45 -15.83
C ASN A 348 -20.95 14.50 -17.02
N ASP A 349 -21.71 13.39 -17.10
CA ASP A 349 -21.67 12.46 -18.25
C ASP A 349 -22.17 13.10 -19.56
N LYS A 350 -23.01 14.14 -19.46
CA LYS A 350 -23.41 14.95 -20.62
C LYS A 350 -22.35 15.95 -21.03
N ALA A 351 -21.58 16.50 -20.08
CA ALA A 351 -20.45 17.38 -20.39
C ALA A 351 -19.34 16.65 -21.15
N TYR A 352 -19.06 15.38 -20.79
CA TYR A 352 -18.11 14.52 -21.51
C TYR A 352 -18.50 14.26 -22.97
N LYS A 353 -19.80 14.14 -23.27
CA LYS A 353 -20.30 13.96 -24.65
C LYS A 353 -20.46 15.27 -25.44
N LEU A 354 -20.68 16.40 -24.77
CA LEU A 354 -20.85 17.70 -25.45
C LEU A 354 -19.52 18.33 -25.87
N ALA A 355 -18.45 18.18 -25.07
CA ALA A 355 -17.16 18.80 -25.37
C ALA A 355 -16.44 18.16 -26.57
N TYR A 356 -16.55 16.83 -26.72
CA TYR A 356 -15.96 16.09 -27.85
C TYR A 356 -16.68 16.41 -29.18
N ASN A 357 -18.01 16.54 -29.13
CA ASN A 357 -18.79 16.96 -30.30
C ASN A 357 -18.52 18.41 -30.72
N HIS A 358 -18.16 19.31 -29.79
CA HIS A 358 -17.92 20.72 -30.14
C HIS A 358 -16.64 20.90 -30.97
N HIS A 359 -15.63 20.03 -30.80
CA HIS A 359 -14.40 20.07 -31.57
C HIS A 359 -14.57 19.42 -32.96
N GLN A 360 -15.33 18.32 -33.07
CA GLN A 360 -15.72 17.74 -34.36
C GLN A 360 -16.62 18.70 -35.16
N ILE A 361 -17.58 19.38 -34.51
CA ILE A 361 -18.46 20.36 -35.17
C ILE A 361 -17.68 21.59 -35.64
N GLN A 362 -16.62 22.03 -34.92
CA GLN A 362 -15.75 23.12 -35.39
C GLN A 362 -14.87 22.71 -36.57
N GLN A 363 -14.40 21.47 -36.62
CA GLN A 363 -13.65 20.93 -37.76
C GLN A 363 -14.56 20.71 -39.00
N GLU A 364 -15.83 20.32 -38.80
CA GLU A 364 -16.84 20.30 -39.87
C GLU A 364 -17.25 21.71 -40.32
N TYR A 365 -17.34 22.69 -39.40
CA TYR A 365 -17.67 24.08 -39.77
C TYR A 365 -16.59 24.74 -40.63
N GLN A 366 -15.32 24.36 -40.44
CA GLN A 366 -14.19 24.83 -41.26
C GLN A 366 -14.10 24.11 -42.62
N SER A 367 -14.58 22.87 -42.74
CA SER A 367 -14.62 22.14 -44.01
C SER A 367 -15.83 22.47 -44.89
N ILE A 368 -16.91 23.02 -44.32
CA ILE A 368 -18.13 23.43 -45.04
C ILE A 368 -17.98 24.81 -45.73
N HIS A 369 -16.92 25.57 -45.43
CA HIS A 369 -16.68 26.90 -46.04
C HIS A 369 -15.88 26.90 -47.35
N THR A 370 -15.63 25.73 -47.96
CA THR A 370 -14.85 25.61 -49.20
C THR A 370 -15.59 25.06 -50.43
N GLN A 371 -16.92 24.88 -50.40
CA GLN A 371 -17.66 24.39 -51.57
C GLN A 371 -19.02 25.09 -51.79
N PRO A 372 -19.19 25.87 -52.89
CA PRO A 372 -20.42 26.60 -53.18
C PRO A 372 -21.38 25.77 -54.06
N SER A 373 -21.94 24.68 -53.54
CA SER A 373 -23.07 24.02 -54.21
C SER A 373 -23.81 23.08 -53.26
N MET A 374 -24.81 23.60 -52.53
CA MET A 374 -26.05 22.91 -52.11
C MET A 374 -26.84 23.82 -51.14
N ARG A 375 -27.24 25.00 -51.62
CA ARG A 375 -28.28 25.81 -50.98
C ARG A 375 -29.65 25.38 -51.51
N GLN A 376 -30.15 24.24 -51.04
CA GLN A 376 -31.55 23.83 -51.21
C GLN A 376 -31.80 22.59 -50.33
N ASN A 377 -31.84 22.77 -49.01
CA ASN A 377 -32.54 21.88 -48.05
C ASN A 377 -32.44 22.41 -46.61
N LEU A 378 -32.81 23.68 -46.39
CA LEU A 378 -32.96 24.24 -45.04
C LEU A 378 -34.26 25.05 -44.91
N THR A 379 -35.37 24.42 -45.32
CA THR A 379 -36.72 24.99 -45.15
C THR A 379 -37.73 23.94 -44.71
N LEU A 380 -37.32 23.01 -43.83
CA LEU A 380 -38.24 22.03 -43.25
C LEU A 380 -38.10 21.78 -41.73
N ASN A 381 -37.11 22.37 -41.05
CA ASN A 381 -36.93 22.19 -39.59
C ASN A 381 -37.15 23.44 -38.72
N VAL A 382 -37.87 24.45 -39.23
CA VAL A 382 -38.25 25.65 -38.44
C VAL A 382 -39.75 25.64 -38.03
N LYS A 383 -40.50 24.57 -38.36
CA LYS A 383 -41.94 24.44 -38.00
C LYS A 383 -42.25 23.51 -36.81
N LEU A 384 -41.24 23.00 -36.09
CA LEU A 384 -41.45 22.08 -34.94
C LEU A 384 -41.00 22.62 -33.57
N GLN A 385 -40.76 23.93 -33.45
CA GLN A 385 -40.41 24.58 -32.16
C GLN A 385 -41.36 25.71 -31.72
N LYS A 386 -42.61 25.72 -32.19
CA LYS A 386 -43.63 26.66 -31.67
C LYS A 386 -44.93 25.93 -31.33
N LYS A 387 -44.93 25.16 -30.23
CA LYS A 387 -46.16 24.80 -29.51
C LYS A 387 -45.93 24.30 -28.08
N ILE A 388 -45.40 25.13 -27.19
CA ILE A 388 -45.63 24.98 -25.74
C ILE A 388 -45.73 26.40 -25.15
N GLN A 389 -46.95 26.83 -24.85
CA GLN A 389 -47.24 27.96 -23.95
C GLN A 389 -47.55 27.42 -22.55
N PRO A 390 -47.39 28.23 -21.49
CA PRO A 390 -47.38 27.75 -20.11
C PRO A 390 -48.81 27.72 -19.55
N GLU A 391 -49.27 26.55 -19.10
CA GLU A 391 -50.46 26.45 -18.26
C GLU A 391 -50.08 26.63 -16.79
N SER A 392 -50.69 27.65 -16.18
CA SER A 392 -50.67 27.94 -14.75
C SER A 392 -51.26 26.78 -13.95
N THR A 393 -50.41 26.02 -13.25
CA THR A 393 -50.88 25.13 -12.18
C THR A 393 -50.43 25.70 -10.85
N THR A 394 -51.39 26.29 -10.14
CA THR A 394 -51.31 26.71 -8.74
C THR A 394 -50.69 25.58 -7.92
N GLN A 395 -49.52 25.83 -7.33
CA GLN A 395 -48.88 24.89 -6.40
C GLN A 395 -49.83 24.68 -5.22
N ARG A 396 -50.51 23.53 -5.20
CA ARG A 396 -51.11 23.02 -3.97
C ARG A 396 -49.98 22.63 -3.04
N ILE A 397 -49.89 23.34 -1.92
CA ILE A 397 -49.18 22.91 -0.72
C ILE A 397 -49.68 21.50 -0.39
N PRO A 398 -48.83 20.46 -0.33
CA PRO A 398 -49.29 19.17 0.12
C PRO A 398 -49.47 19.24 1.64
N THR A 399 -50.72 19.14 2.08
CA THR A 399 -51.04 18.78 3.46
C THR A 399 -50.35 17.45 3.82
N PRO A 400 -49.81 17.32 5.05
CA PRO A 400 -49.06 16.15 5.44
C PRO A 400 -50.03 15.02 5.78
N THR A 401 -50.18 14.04 4.88
CA THR A 401 -50.86 12.79 5.22
C THR A 401 -50.33 11.65 4.35
N SER A 402 -49.11 11.23 4.66
CA SER A 402 -48.66 9.86 4.46
C SER A 402 -47.41 9.65 5.32
N VAL A 403 -47.64 9.19 6.55
CA VAL A 403 -46.56 8.71 7.42
C VAL A 403 -45.99 7.47 6.73
N MET A 404 -44.79 7.57 6.17
CA MET A 404 -44.03 6.40 5.74
C MET A 404 -43.98 5.43 6.94
N LYS A 405 -44.54 4.23 6.77
CA LYS A 405 -44.41 3.17 7.79
C LYS A 405 -42.92 2.85 7.92
N ALA A 406 -42.31 3.31 9.01
CA ALA A 406 -40.93 2.96 9.33
C ALA A 406 -40.79 1.44 9.39
N THR A 407 -39.97 0.86 8.53
CA THR A 407 -39.59 -0.54 8.61
C THR A 407 -38.67 -0.71 9.82
N PHE A 408 -39.19 -1.30 10.90
CA PHE A 408 -38.47 -1.46 12.18
C PHE A 408 -37.42 -2.59 12.17
N GLU A 409 -37.29 -3.28 11.03
CA GLU A 409 -36.28 -4.30 10.77
C GLU A 409 -35.68 -4.10 9.37
N VAL A 410 -34.36 -4.16 9.27
CA VAL A 410 -33.61 -4.03 8.01
C VAL A 410 -32.55 -5.13 7.97
N ALA A 411 -32.63 -6.04 6.99
CA ALA A 411 -31.67 -7.15 6.80
C ALA A 411 -31.37 -7.96 8.09
N GLY A 412 -32.39 -8.22 8.91
CA GLY A 412 -32.26 -8.95 10.18
C GLY A 412 -31.77 -8.11 11.38
N TYR A 413 -31.60 -6.79 11.21
CA TYR A 413 -31.31 -5.87 12.31
C TYR A 413 -32.58 -5.19 12.78
N THR A 414 -32.78 -5.13 14.10
CA THR A 414 -33.74 -4.22 14.74
C THR A 414 -33.22 -2.79 14.65
N THR A 415 -34.02 -1.87 14.09
CA THR A 415 -33.65 -0.45 13.99
C THR A 415 -34.15 0.30 15.23
N LEU A 416 -33.24 0.87 16.01
CA LEU A 416 -33.56 1.66 17.20
C LEU A 416 -33.29 3.15 16.94
N PRO A 417 -34.33 4.00 16.83
CA PRO A 417 -34.15 5.44 16.72
C PRO A 417 -33.71 6.04 18.06
N LEU A 418 -32.65 6.84 18.03
CA LEU A 418 -32.08 7.59 19.15
C LEU A 418 -32.17 9.09 18.81
N GLN A 419 -32.54 9.93 19.77
CA GLN A 419 -32.45 11.37 19.62
C GLN A 419 -31.09 11.84 20.12
N LEU A 420 -30.34 12.57 19.31
CA LEU A 420 -29.13 13.25 19.73
C LEU A 420 -29.49 14.60 20.36
N PRO A 421 -28.86 14.99 21.47
CA PRO A 421 -29.14 16.26 22.13
C PRO A 421 -28.78 17.46 21.23
N SER A 422 -29.58 18.53 21.31
CA SER A 422 -29.29 19.79 20.62
C SER A 422 -28.00 20.41 21.16
N THR A 423 -27.21 21.01 20.27
CA THR A 423 -26.00 21.76 20.64
C THR A 423 -26.15 23.24 20.29
N PRO A 424 -25.35 24.15 20.88
CA PRO A 424 -25.39 25.58 20.51
C PRO A 424 -25.19 25.82 19.00
N THR A 425 -24.39 24.98 18.34
CA THR A 425 -24.10 25.07 16.90
C THR A 425 -25.17 24.40 16.03
N TYR A 426 -25.96 23.48 16.59
CA TYR A 426 -27.02 22.76 15.90
C TYR A 426 -28.22 22.57 16.86
N PRO A 427 -29.14 23.56 16.91
CA PRO A 427 -30.20 23.60 17.92
C PRO A 427 -31.34 22.61 17.64
N THR A 428 -31.41 22.06 16.43
CA THR A 428 -32.42 21.06 16.07
C THR A 428 -31.96 19.66 16.49
N PRO A 429 -32.73 18.91 17.30
CA PRO A 429 -32.39 17.54 17.66
C PRO A 429 -32.36 16.65 16.40
N ALA A 430 -31.35 15.79 16.30
CA ALA A 430 -31.17 14.89 15.17
C ALA A 430 -31.52 13.46 15.57
N THR A 431 -32.25 12.74 14.72
CA THR A 431 -32.54 11.31 14.94
C THR A 431 -31.45 10.45 14.32
N HIS A 432 -30.80 9.63 15.15
CA HIS A 432 -29.75 8.68 14.77
C HIS A 432 -30.28 7.25 14.91
N TYR A 433 -30.09 6.42 13.89
CA TYR A 433 -30.58 5.04 13.91
C TYR A 433 -29.47 4.05 14.27
N LEU A 434 -29.66 3.33 15.36
CA LEU A 434 -28.78 2.24 15.80
C LEU A 434 -29.34 0.90 15.32
N TYR A 435 -28.50 0.06 14.70
CA TYR A 435 -28.92 -1.24 14.17
C TYR A 435 -28.45 -2.35 15.09
N ILE A 436 -29.35 -3.20 15.59
CA ILE A 436 -29.07 -4.17 16.66
C ILE A 436 -29.48 -5.57 16.21
N ARG A 437 -28.62 -6.57 16.42
CA ARG A 437 -28.97 -7.99 16.24
C ARG A 437 -28.22 -8.90 17.22
N PRO A 438 -28.61 -10.18 17.39
CA PRO A 438 -27.79 -11.17 18.09
C PRO A 438 -26.38 -11.30 17.50
N HIS A 439 -25.37 -11.48 18.36
CA HIS A 439 -24.00 -11.68 17.91
C HIS A 439 -23.77 -13.14 17.47
N GLU A 440 -23.62 -13.34 16.16
CA GLU A 440 -23.42 -14.66 15.55
C GLU A 440 -22.12 -14.69 14.74
N PRO A 441 -20.95 -14.83 15.39
CA PRO A 441 -19.67 -14.96 14.69
C PRO A 441 -19.58 -16.33 14.00
N ARG A 442 -18.75 -16.44 12.96
CA ARG A 442 -18.55 -17.70 12.19
C ARG A 442 -18.05 -18.85 13.05
N ILE A 443 -17.31 -18.56 14.12
CA ILE A 443 -16.86 -19.51 15.13
C ILE A 443 -17.42 -19.00 16.46
N PRO A 444 -18.42 -19.67 17.04
CA PRO A 444 -19.01 -19.25 18.30
C PRO A 444 -17.98 -19.29 19.44
N ASP A 445 -17.88 -18.18 20.16
CA ASP A 445 -17.15 -18.09 21.42
C ASP A 445 -18.12 -18.26 22.61
N PRO A 446 -17.63 -18.49 23.85
CA PRO A 446 -18.49 -18.69 25.02
C PRO A 446 -19.50 -17.55 25.28
N ASP A 447 -19.20 -16.32 24.85
CA ASP A 447 -20.05 -15.15 25.06
C ASP A 447 -21.02 -14.89 23.89
N SER A 448 -20.88 -15.58 22.76
CA SER A 448 -21.73 -15.41 21.57
C SER A 448 -23.22 -15.54 21.90
N ALA A 449 -23.61 -16.53 22.71
CA ALA A 449 -25.01 -16.80 23.05
C ALA A 449 -25.69 -15.72 23.92
N ARG A 450 -24.91 -14.82 24.53
CA ARG A 450 -25.38 -13.77 25.45
C ARG A 450 -24.96 -12.37 24.99
N SER A 451 -24.63 -12.19 23.71
CA SER A 451 -24.14 -10.92 23.19
C SER A 451 -24.96 -10.37 22.02
N LEU A 452 -24.98 -9.04 21.90
CA LEU A 452 -25.56 -8.31 20.78
C LEU A 452 -24.46 -7.67 19.94
N PHE A 453 -24.68 -7.67 18.63
CA PHE A 453 -23.90 -6.91 17.67
C PHE A 453 -24.67 -5.65 17.28
N ILE A 454 -24.08 -4.49 17.52
CA ILE A 454 -24.64 -3.19 17.14
C ILE A 454 -23.82 -2.57 16.01
N VAL A 455 -24.49 -1.87 15.10
CA VAL A 455 -23.87 -1.14 13.98
C VAL A 455 -24.40 0.28 13.96
N ASN A 456 -23.57 1.20 13.48
CA ASN A 456 -23.84 2.63 13.45
C ASN A 456 -23.95 3.22 14.85
N ALA A 457 -23.01 2.90 15.74
CA ALA A 457 -22.91 3.58 17.03
C ALA A 457 -22.58 5.07 16.82
N PRO A 458 -23.18 6.02 17.57
CA PRO A 458 -22.77 7.42 17.55
C PRO A 458 -21.25 7.59 17.73
N ILE A 459 -20.66 8.58 17.05
CA ILE A 459 -19.20 8.84 17.08
C ILE A 459 -18.64 9.01 18.49
N ASP A 460 -19.46 9.51 19.40
CA ASP A 460 -19.14 9.75 20.79
C ASP A 460 -19.59 8.60 21.71
N THR A 461 -19.82 7.41 21.18
CA THR A 461 -20.22 6.27 22.02
C THR A 461 -19.11 5.90 23.01
N THR A 462 -19.51 5.65 24.26
CA THR A 462 -18.65 5.04 25.28
C THR A 462 -19.38 3.85 25.87
N GLU A 463 -18.67 3.01 26.61
CA GLU A 463 -19.29 1.90 27.34
C GLU A 463 -20.40 2.39 28.30
N VAL A 464 -20.22 3.56 28.91
CA VAL A 464 -21.21 4.18 29.82
C VAL A 464 -22.51 4.50 29.07
N HIS A 465 -22.43 4.99 27.82
CA HIS A 465 -23.61 5.26 27.00
C HIS A 465 -24.42 4.00 26.73
N LEU A 466 -23.77 2.92 26.31
CA LEU A 466 -24.46 1.66 25.98
C LEU A 466 -25.00 0.98 27.24
N ARG A 467 -24.28 1.03 28.36
CA ARG A 467 -24.78 0.56 29.65
C ARG A 467 -26.05 1.30 30.07
N ASN A 468 -26.06 2.63 29.96
CA ASN A 468 -27.22 3.45 30.29
C ASN A 468 -28.40 3.19 29.35
N LEU A 469 -28.15 3.06 28.05
CA LEU A 469 -29.20 2.76 27.06
C LEU A 469 -29.92 1.44 27.40
N PHE A 470 -29.17 0.35 27.60
CA PHE A 470 -29.78 -0.98 27.80
C PHE A 470 -30.27 -1.23 29.23
N SER A 471 -29.57 -0.68 30.24
CA SER A 471 -29.91 -0.94 31.65
C SER A 471 -30.92 0.07 32.21
N THR A 472 -30.81 1.35 31.83
CA THR A 472 -31.64 2.43 32.37
C THR A 472 -32.80 2.74 31.43
N GLN A 473 -32.50 3.19 30.21
CA GLN A 473 -33.55 3.71 29.30
C GLN A 473 -34.46 2.61 28.75
N LEU A 474 -33.89 1.47 28.34
CA LEU A 474 -34.66 0.31 27.89
C LEU A 474 -35.11 -0.61 29.04
N SER A 475 -34.52 -0.46 30.24
CA SER A 475 -34.86 -1.20 31.46
C SER A 475 -34.93 -2.73 31.26
N ALA A 476 -33.99 -3.31 30.50
CA ALA A 476 -34.19 -4.64 29.92
C ALA A 476 -33.11 -5.68 30.25
N GLY A 477 -31.86 -5.29 30.51
CA GLY A 477 -30.81 -6.26 30.80
C GLY A 477 -29.52 -5.64 31.34
N ARG A 478 -28.80 -6.40 32.16
CA ARG A 478 -27.51 -5.99 32.75
C ARG A 478 -26.37 -6.26 31.77
N VAL A 479 -25.74 -5.19 31.30
CA VAL A 479 -24.54 -5.27 30.46
C VAL A 479 -23.33 -5.68 31.33
N GLU A 480 -22.54 -6.65 30.87
CA GLU A 480 -21.30 -7.09 31.52
C GLU A 480 -20.09 -6.36 30.95
N ARG A 481 -19.99 -6.25 29.63
CA ARG A 481 -18.84 -5.65 28.94
C ARG A 481 -19.24 -5.17 27.54
N VAL A 482 -18.59 -4.12 27.07
CA VAL A 482 -18.72 -3.63 25.69
C VAL A 482 -17.36 -3.67 25.00
N THR A 483 -17.34 -4.11 23.74
CA THR A 483 -16.14 -4.13 22.90
C THR A 483 -16.39 -3.32 21.64
N PHE A 484 -15.52 -2.38 21.31
CA PHE A 484 -15.59 -1.57 20.08
C PHE A 484 -14.59 -2.09 19.04
N GLU A 485 -14.85 -1.81 17.76
CA GLU A 485 -14.05 -2.23 16.59
C GLU A 485 -12.53 -2.01 16.74
N ASP A 486 -12.12 -0.90 17.37
CA ASP A 486 -10.71 -0.48 17.45
C ASP A 486 -10.01 -0.90 18.76
N VAL A 487 -10.63 -1.71 19.62
CA VAL A 487 -10.04 -2.14 20.90
C VAL A 487 -9.50 -3.58 20.77
N PRO A 488 -8.17 -3.81 20.90
CA PRO A 488 -7.59 -5.15 20.89
C PRO A 488 -8.25 -6.04 21.94
N VAL A 489 -8.84 -7.16 21.52
CA VAL A 489 -9.47 -8.11 22.43
C VAL A 489 -8.39 -8.85 23.22
N LYS A 490 -8.16 -8.45 24.48
CA LYS A 490 -7.42 -9.29 25.43
C LYS A 490 -8.26 -10.55 25.68
N LYS A 491 -7.77 -11.72 25.27
CA LYS A 491 -8.30 -13.00 25.78
C LYS A 491 -8.02 -13.01 27.29
N ALA A 492 -9.07 -12.90 28.10
CA ALA A 492 -8.96 -13.00 29.54
C ALA A 492 -8.53 -14.43 29.92
N GLY A 493 -7.23 -14.62 30.13
CA GLY A 493 -6.74 -15.61 31.08
C GLY A 493 -7.18 -15.15 32.47
N VAL A 494 -7.91 -15.99 33.17
CA VAL A 494 -8.49 -15.77 34.51
C VAL A 494 -7.49 -15.07 35.45
N ALA A 495 -7.75 -13.80 35.77
CA ALA A 495 -7.29 -13.14 36.99
C ALA A 495 -8.16 -11.91 37.26
N THR A 496 -9.01 -12.02 38.27
CA THR A 496 -9.76 -10.92 38.90
C THR A 496 -8.77 -9.90 39.48
N ALA A 497 -8.85 -8.64 39.04
CA ALA A 497 -8.25 -7.52 39.72
C ALA A 497 -9.25 -6.96 40.73
N THR A 498 -9.02 -7.26 42.01
CA THR A 498 -9.58 -6.50 43.14
C THR A 498 -8.41 -5.81 43.82
N GLU A 499 -8.63 -4.59 44.29
CA GLU A 499 -7.67 -3.81 45.08
C GLU A 499 -7.05 -4.60 46.24
N PRO A 500 -5.80 -4.29 46.66
CA PRO A 500 -5.11 -5.06 47.67
C PRO A 500 -5.64 -4.69 49.06
N ASN A 501 -6.64 -5.44 49.53
CA ASN A 501 -6.85 -5.60 50.98
C ASN A 501 -6.08 -6.83 51.46
N LEU A 502 -5.06 -6.56 52.27
CA LEU A 502 -4.23 -7.51 52.99
C LEU A 502 -5.07 -8.31 53.99
N SER A 503 -5.58 -9.48 53.59
CA SER A 503 -5.72 -10.66 54.45
C SER A 503 -6.55 -11.73 53.75
N HIS A 504 -5.91 -12.74 53.16
CA HIS A 504 -6.28 -14.16 53.30
C HIS A 504 -5.35 -15.02 52.44
N ARG A 505 -4.53 -15.84 53.12
CA ARG A 505 -3.77 -16.94 52.51
C ARG A 505 -4.75 -18.02 52.06
N SER A 506 -4.70 -18.42 50.79
CA SER A 506 -5.09 -19.76 50.38
C SER A 506 -4.13 -20.32 49.32
N ASN A 507 -3.74 -21.58 49.52
CA ASN A 507 -2.74 -22.30 48.75
C ASN A 507 -3.25 -22.66 47.35
N LYS A 508 -2.70 -22.02 46.30
CA LYS A 508 -2.73 -22.56 44.93
C LYS A 508 -1.30 -22.74 44.42
N LYS A 509 -0.98 -23.99 44.00
CA LYS A 509 0.31 -24.40 43.44
C LYS A 509 0.78 -23.39 42.38
N ARG A 510 1.99 -22.83 42.56
CA ARG A 510 2.60 -21.86 41.64
C ARG A 510 2.71 -22.46 40.24
N LYS A 511 1.92 -21.95 39.30
CA LYS A 511 2.07 -22.21 37.86
C LYS A 511 3.42 -21.62 37.42
N ARG A 512 4.25 -22.40 36.72
CA ARG A 512 5.55 -21.93 36.19
C ARG A 512 5.27 -20.84 35.15
N VAL A 513 5.81 -19.64 35.37
CA VAL A 513 5.70 -18.51 34.44
C VAL A 513 6.67 -18.74 33.29
N THR A 514 6.18 -18.68 32.05
CA THR A 514 6.99 -18.85 30.83
C THR A 514 7.51 -17.52 30.31
N ALA A 515 8.53 -17.55 29.42
CA ALA A 515 9.01 -16.32 28.77
C ALA A 515 7.90 -15.62 27.97
N ASP A 516 6.97 -16.40 27.40
CA ASP A 516 5.83 -15.89 26.64
C ASP A 516 4.77 -15.23 27.55
N ASP A 517 4.55 -15.76 28.76
CA ASP A 517 3.66 -15.12 29.75
C ASP A 517 4.19 -13.75 30.20
N LEU A 518 5.52 -13.65 30.38
CA LEU A 518 6.20 -12.40 30.72
C LEU A 518 6.20 -11.42 29.54
N GLN A 519 6.36 -11.91 28.31
CA GLN A 519 6.26 -11.09 27.11
C GLN A 519 4.86 -10.50 26.96
N GLY A 520 3.80 -11.28 27.16
CA GLY A 520 2.43 -10.76 27.14
C GLY A 520 2.16 -9.73 28.23
N THR A 521 2.85 -9.84 29.37
CA THR A 521 2.81 -8.82 30.43
C THR A 521 3.53 -7.54 29.99
N LEU A 522 4.71 -7.66 29.36
CA LEU A 522 5.48 -6.53 28.83
C LEU A 522 4.69 -5.75 27.77
N ASP A 523 4.08 -6.46 26.82
CA ASP A 523 3.28 -5.88 25.73
C ASP A 523 2.01 -5.17 26.26
N SER A 524 1.60 -5.48 27.48
CA SER A 524 0.46 -4.83 28.14
C SER A 524 0.79 -3.50 28.82
N ILE A 525 2.08 -3.21 29.03
CA ILE A 525 2.55 -1.96 29.62
C ILE A 525 2.62 -0.92 28.51
N GLN A 526 1.71 0.05 28.55
CA GLN A 526 1.67 1.16 27.60
C GLN A 526 1.84 2.48 28.32
N VAL A 527 2.41 3.46 27.63
CA VAL A 527 2.42 4.84 28.10
C VAL A 527 0.98 5.36 28.24
N PRO A 528 0.70 6.26 29.20
CA PRO A 528 -0.63 6.83 29.35
C PRO A 528 -1.14 7.44 28.04
N SER A 529 -2.36 7.09 27.64
CA SER A 529 -3.00 7.65 26.45
C SER A 529 -3.15 9.17 26.57
N SER A 530 -2.76 9.89 25.52
CA SER A 530 -2.94 11.35 25.44
C SER A 530 -4.42 11.73 25.35
N TRP A 531 -5.28 10.83 24.87
CA TRP A 531 -6.73 11.04 24.80
C TRP A 531 -7.44 10.33 25.96
N ASP A 532 -8.41 11.01 26.56
CA ASP A 532 -9.28 10.51 27.64
C ASP A 532 -10.43 9.64 27.14
N ARG A 533 -10.84 9.83 25.87
CA ARG A 533 -11.81 9.02 25.16
C ARG A 533 -11.46 8.85 23.68
N ALA A 534 -11.69 7.64 23.18
CA ALA A 534 -11.72 7.38 21.76
C ALA A 534 -13.00 7.95 21.13
N LEU A 535 -12.90 8.41 19.88
CA LEU A 535 -14.06 8.69 19.03
C LEU A 535 -14.11 7.67 17.92
N HIS A 536 -15.31 7.26 17.55
CA HIS A 536 -15.54 6.21 16.57
C HIS A 536 -15.76 6.80 15.17
N LYS A 537 -15.38 6.05 14.13
CA LYS A 537 -15.74 6.42 12.76
C LYS A 537 -17.24 6.27 12.51
N SER A 538 -17.76 6.94 11.49
CA SER A 538 -19.14 6.74 11.04
C SER A 538 -19.37 5.27 10.67
N GLY A 539 -20.51 4.71 11.08
CA GLY A 539 -20.81 3.29 10.86
C GLY A 539 -20.08 2.31 11.80
N ALA A 540 -19.38 2.80 12.83
CA ALA A 540 -18.73 1.95 13.82
C ALA A 540 -19.67 0.94 14.46
N HIS A 541 -19.12 -0.21 14.82
CA HIS A 541 -19.84 -1.32 15.44
C HIS A 541 -19.27 -1.70 16.80
N ALA A 542 -20.10 -2.33 17.62
CA ALA A 542 -19.70 -2.82 18.93
C ALA A 542 -20.37 -4.16 19.26
N ILE A 543 -19.72 -4.92 20.12
CA ILE A 543 -20.26 -6.16 20.70
C ILE A 543 -20.57 -5.88 22.17
N ILE A 544 -21.82 -6.09 22.55
CA ILE A 544 -22.30 -5.91 23.93
C ILE A 544 -22.53 -7.29 24.51
N VAL A 545 -21.78 -7.64 25.55
CA VAL A 545 -21.95 -8.90 26.28
C VAL A 545 -22.82 -8.62 27.51
N PHE A 546 -23.92 -9.36 27.64
CA PHE A 546 -24.84 -9.28 28.78
C PHE A 546 -24.50 -10.33 29.83
N ALA A 547 -24.86 -10.08 31.08
CA ALA A 547 -24.61 -11.00 32.20
C ALA A 547 -25.12 -12.43 31.91
N ASP A 548 -26.26 -12.55 31.24
CA ASP A 548 -26.85 -13.82 30.83
C ASP A 548 -27.64 -13.69 29.51
N LYS A 549 -27.97 -14.85 28.92
CA LYS A 549 -28.76 -14.92 27.67
C LYS A 549 -30.16 -14.31 27.81
N PRO A 550 -30.94 -14.56 28.88
CA PRO A 550 -32.26 -13.91 29.06
C PRO A 550 -32.20 -12.38 29.09
N SER A 551 -31.16 -11.79 29.70
CA SER A 551 -30.94 -10.35 29.72
C SER A 551 -30.68 -9.78 28.33
N MET A 552 -29.91 -10.51 27.51
CA MET A 552 -29.68 -10.15 26.11
C MET A 552 -30.97 -10.19 25.29
N GLU A 553 -31.73 -11.28 25.39
CA GLU A 553 -32.99 -11.45 24.64
C GLU A 553 -34.04 -10.42 25.05
N SER A 554 -34.13 -10.12 26.35
CA SER A 554 -35.02 -9.09 26.89
C SER A 554 -34.63 -7.71 26.38
N SER A 555 -33.33 -7.42 26.29
CA SER A 555 -32.80 -6.16 25.73
C SER A 555 -33.11 -5.98 24.25
N LEU A 556 -32.99 -7.03 23.44
CA LEU A 556 -33.36 -6.99 22.03
C LEU A 556 -34.87 -6.78 21.85
N LYS A 557 -35.70 -7.50 22.64
CA LYS A 557 -37.16 -7.33 22.64
C LYS A 557 -37.58 -5.93 23.08
N ALA A 558 -36.93 -5.37 24.10
CA ALA A 558 -37.19 -4.02 24.58
C ALA A 558 -36.81 -2.97 23.54
N ALA A 559 -35.67 -3.11 22.85
CA ALA A 559 -35.28 -2.24 21.76
C ALA A 559 -36.30 -2.29 20.60
N ALA A 560 -36.73 -3.49 20.19
CA ALA A 560 -37.76 -3.65 19.16
C ALA A 560 -39.11 -3.03 19.59
N LYS A 561 -39.49 -3.19 20.86
CA LYS A 561 -40.71 -2.58 21.43
C LYS A 561 -40.62 -1.06 21.46
N ALA A 562 -39.47 -0.50 21.87
CA ALA A 562 -39.22 0.94 21.91
C ALA A 562 -39.28 1.55 20.51
N ALA A 563 -38.68 0.89 19.52
CA ALA A 563 -38.75 1.30 18.12
C ALA A 563 -40.20 1.35 17.61
N ARG A 564 -40.96 0.26 17.79
CA ARG A 564 -42.37 0.18 17.35
C ARG A 564 -43.29 1.19 18.03
N LYS A 565 -43.03 1.50 19.31
CA LYS A 565 -43.81 2.49 20.08
C LYS A 565 -43.37 3.93 19.84
N GLY A 566 -42.26 4.16 19.12
CA GLY A 566 -41.69 5.48 18.96
C GLY A 566 -41.22 6.10 20.28
N THR A 567 -40.72 5.28 21.22
CA THR A 567 -40.21 5.79 22.50
C THR A 567 -39.06 6.74 22.25
N ALA A 568 -39.13 7.96 22.80
CA ALA A 568 -38.06 8.94 22.69
C ALA A 568 -36.88 8.54 23.59
N LEU A 569 -35.83 8.00 22.99
CA LEU A 569 -34.58 7.64 23.66
C LEU A 569 -33.54 8.73 23.39
N LEU A 570 -33.25 9.55 24.41
CA LEU A 570 -32.28 10.64 24.27
C LEU A 570 -30.86 10.14 24.58
N TRP A 571 -29.94 10.30 23.63
CA TRP A 571 -28.58 9.83 23.75
C TRP A 571 -27.81 10.60 24.84
N GLY A 572 -27.24 9.87 25.80
CA GLY A 572 -26.50 10.45 26.92
C GLY A 572 -27.38 10.95 28.08
N ASP A 573 -28.70 10.90 27.96
CA ASP A 573 -29.61 11.38 29.01
C ASP A 573 -29.55 10.50 30.27
N GLY A 574 -29.56 11.15 31.43
CA GLY A 574 -29.41 10.51 32.75
C GLY A 574 -27.98 10.09 33.11
N ILE A 575 -26.97 10.39 32.27
CA ILE A 575 -25.56 10.12 32.61
C ILE A 575 -24.95 11.38 33.26
N PRO A 576 -24.42 11.26 34.49
CA PRO A 576 -23.70 12.36 35.14
C PRO A 576 -22.52 12.87 34.29
N ALA A 577 -22.37 14.19 34.18
CA ALA A 577 -21.39 14.82 33.30
C ALA A 577 -19.92 14.50 33.67
N ASP A 578 -19.66 14.12 34.92
CA ASP A 578 -18.36 13.70 35.43
C ASP A 578 -17.96 12.28 34.98
N ARG A 579 -18.92 11.46 34.54
CA ARG A 579 -18.68 10.06 34.11
C ARG A 579 -18.34 9.91 32.64
N ILE A 580 -18.49 10.96 31.84
CA ILE A 580 -18.15 10.95 30.41
C ILE A 580 -17.15 12.08 30.14
N PRO A 581 -15.98 11.79 29.55
CA PRO A 581 -15.04 12.86 29.22
C PRO A 581 -15.64 13.83 28.20
N ALA A 582 -15.44 15.13 28.44
CA ALA A 582 -16.05 16.19 27.65
C ALA A 582 -15.61 16.17 26.18
N LEU A 583 -16.46 16.72 25.31
CA LEU A 583 -16.18 16.93 23.89
C LEU A 583 -15.83 18.41 23.62
N GLY A 584 -15.60 18.74 22.35
CA GLY A 584 -15.31 20.11 21.92
C GLY A 584 -13.99 20.64 22.47
N VAL A 585 -13.94 21.93 22.81
CA VAL A 585 -12.71 22.61 23.28
C VAL A 585 -12.14 21.96 24.53
N GLN A 586 -12.99 21.55 25.48
CA GLN A 586 -12.55 20.91 26.72
C GLN A 586 -11.79 19.60 26.47
N ARG A 587 -12.15 18.85 25.43
CA ARG A 587 -11.41 17.64 25.02
C ARG A 587 -9.97 17.96 24.62
N TYR A 588 -9.76 19.04 23.87
CA TYR A 588 -8.43 19.44 23.42
C TYR A 588 -7.57 19.97 24.59
N ILE A 589 -8.18 20.70 25.52
CA ILE A 589 -7.50 21.13 26.76
C ILE A 589 -7.09 19.91 27.60
N SER A 590 -7.97 18.93 27.77
CA SER A 590 -7.66 17.67 28.44
C SER A 590 -6.54 16.89 27.74
N HIS A 591 -6.57 16.84 26.41
CA HIS A 591 -5.51 16.21 25.62
C HIS A 591 -4.16 16.92 25.81
N GLU A 592 -4.13 18.26 25.75
CA GLU A 592 -2.91 19.04 25.97
C GLU A 592 -2.30 18.76 27.35
N LYS A 593 -3.11 18.76 28.41
CA LYS A 593 -2.66 18.39 29.76
C LYS A 593 -2.10 16.97 29.82
N ARG A 594 -2.70 16.02 29.11
CA ARG A 594 -2.29 14.60 29.10
C ARG A 594 -1.07 14.32 28.23
N ARG A 595 -0.74 15.17 27.25
CA ARG A 595 0.51 15.08 26.47
C ARG A 595 1.75 15.26 27.33
N TYR A 596 1.61 15.91 28.48
CA TYR A 596 2.68 16.15 29.44
C TYR A 596 2.34 15.43 30.76
N PRO A 597 2.42 14.08 30.79
CA PRO A 597 2.08 13.33 31.99
C PRO A 597 3.05 13.69 33.13
N GLU A 598 2.52 13.68 34.36
CA GLU A 598 3.30 13.89 35.57
C GLU A 598 4.53 12.96 35.60
N ARG A 599 5.70 13.52 35.95
CA ARG A 599 6.98 12.79 35.95
C ARG A 599 6.90 11.49 36.75
N GLY A 600 6.17 11.50 37.87
CA GLY A 600 5.99 10.32 38.71
C GLY A 600 5.19 9.19 38.04
N ALA A 601 4.17 9.52 37.23
CA ALA A 601 3.39 8.53 36.50
C ALA A 601 4.20 7.91 35.36
N LEU A 602 4.93 8.73 34.60
CA LEU A 602 5.81 8.26 33.53
C LEU A 602 6.93 7.37 34.07
N LEU A 603 7.56 7.78 35.18
CA LEU A 603 8.64 7.02 35.82
C LEU A 603 8.16 5.64 36.28
N ARG A 604 6.94 5.54 36.83
CA ARG A 604 6.34 4.25 37.20
C ARG A 604 6.18 3.34 35.98
N THR A 605 5.58 3.84 34.90
CA THR A 605 5.41 3.06 33.66
C THR A 605 6.74 2.58 33.08
N VAL A 606 7.76 3.44 33.09
CA VAL A 606 9.12 3.08 32.63
C VAL A 606 9.75 2.03 33.54
N ASN A 607 9.65 2.19 34.87
CA ASN A 607 10.20 1.22 35.81
C ASN A 607 9.52 -0.14 35.69
N ASP A 608 8.19 -0.16 35.55
CA ASP A 608 7.42 -1.39 35.35
C ASP A 608 7.84 -2.08 34.05
N PHE A 609 7.99 -1.31 32.96
CA PHE A 609 8.47 -1.82 31.68
C PHE A 609 9.87 -2.43 31.80
N MET A 610 10.81 -1.69 32.38
CA MET A 610 12.20 -2.14 32.52
C MET A 610 12.30 -3.39 33.39
N THR A 611 11.52 -3.46 34.48
CA THR A 611 11.48 -4.63 35.36
C THR A 611 10.99 -5.88 34.62
N VAL A 612 9.89 -5.77 33.87
CA VAL A 612 9.35 -6.92 33.12
C VAL A 612 10.27 -7.26 31.94
N PHE A 613 10.89 -6.26 31.28
CA PHE A 613 11.84 -6.47 30.20
C PHE A 613 13.06 -7.26 30.66
N GLU A 614 13.63 -6.93 31.81
CA GLU A 614 14.73 -7.68 32.43
C GLU A 614 14.31 -9.13 32.71
N GLN A 615 13.11 -9.34 33.27
CA GLN A 615 12.58 -10.69 33.53
C GLN A 615 12.40 -11.51 32.24
N VAL A 616 11.90 -10.90 31.16
CA VAL A 616 11.77 -11.54 29.85
C VAL A 616 13.15 -11.92 29.29
N SER A 617 14.10 -10.99 29.33
CA SER A 617 15.47 -11.19 28.86
C SER A 617 16.15 -12.35 29.60
N GLU A 618 16.05 -12.38 30.92
CA GLU A 618 16.59 -13.49 31.73
C GLU A 618 15.89 -14.82 31.47
N ALA A 619 14.56 -14.82 31.31
CA ALA A 619 13.79 -16.02 31.04
C ALA A 619 14.17 -16.64 29.67
N ARG A 620 14.28 -15.81 28.62
CA ARG A 620 14.73 -16.25 27.28
C ARG A 620 16.14 -16.78 27.31
N LYS A 621 17.06 -16.10 28.00
CA LYS A 621 18.44 -16.56 28.15
C LYS A 621 18.54 -17.93 28.84
N LYS A 622 17.70 -18.18 29.86
CA LYS A 622 17.61 -19.48 30.53
C LYS A 622 16.97 -20.57 29.64
N GLU A 623 16.03 -20.21 28.78
CA GLU A 623 15.45 -21.15 27.81
C GLU A 623 16.44 -21.51 26.70
N GLU A 624 17.21 -20.53 26.21
CA GLU A 624 18.28 -20.74 25.23
C GLU A 624 19.41 -21.59 25.81
N SER A 625 19.85 -21.33 27.04
CA SER A 625 20.86 -22.18 27.69
C SER A 625 20.37 -23.61 27.90
N ARG A 626 19.09 -23.78 28.29
CA ARG A 626 18.49 -25.11 28.43
C ARG A 626 18.38 -25.84 27.09
N LYS A 627 18.01 -25.14 26.02
CA LYS A 627 17.99 -25.70 24.65
C LYS A 627 19.38 -26.04 24.14
N ALA A 628 20.41 -25.29 24.54
CA ALA A 628 21.81 -25.60 24.20
C ALA A 628 22.35 -26.82 24.96
N GLU A 629 21.78 -27.14 26.13
CA GLU A 629 22.08 -28.31 26.96
C GLU A 629 21.34 -29.60 26.53
N GLU A 630 20.33 -29.49 25.67
CA GLU A 630 19.64 -30.67 25.13
C GLU A 630 20.55 -31.41 24.13
N PRO A 631 20.76 -32.74 24.28
CA PRO A 631 21.55 -33.51 23.33
C PRO A 631 20.85 -33.57 21.97
N ASN A 632 21.58 -33.30 20.90
CA ASN A 632 21.07 -33.43 19.54
C ASN A 632 20.75 -34.91 19.21
N GLU A 633 20.13 -35.20 18.06
CA GLU A 633 19.73 -36.56 17.64
C GLU A 633 20.87 -37.62 17.63
N ASP A 634 22.13 -37.17 17.64
CA ASP A 634 23.35 -38.01 17.74
C ASP A 634 23.92 -38.12 19.18
N GLY A 635 23.25 -37.57 20.20
CA GLY A 635 23.64 -37.68 21.62
C GLY A 635 24.73 -36.73 22.13
N PHE A 636 25.09 -35.70 21.35
CA PHE A 636 26.11 -34.70 21.74
C PHE A 636 25.49 -33.41 22.29
N VAL A 637 26.06 -32.89 23.39
CA VAL A 637 25.70 -31.61 24.01
C VAL A 637 26.70 -30.52 23.58
N THR A 638 26.22 -29.34 23.21
CA THR A 638 27.07 -28.26 22.68
C THR A 638 27.71 -27.48 23.84
N VAL A 639 29.00 -27.69 24.11
CA VAL A 639 29.73 -26.99 25.19
C VAL A 639 30.20 -25.61 24.71
N THR A 640 29.44 -24.55 25.02
CA THR A 640 29.93 -23.16 24.83
C THR A 640 30.51 -22.62 26.13
N ASN A 641 31.79 -22.89 26.40
CA ASN A 641 32.53 -22.17 27.45
C ASN A 641 33.12 -20.89 26.86
N GLY A 642 32.41 -19.77 27.00
CA GLY A 642 32.92 -18.43 26.69
C GLY A 642 33.00 -17.57 27.96
N PRO A 643 34.16 -17.00 28.32
CA PRO A 643 34.24 -16.02 29.39
C PRO A 643 33.73 -14.65 28.91
N LYS A 644 33.00 -13.96 29.79
CA LYS A 644 32.41 -12.63 29.55
C LYS A 644 33.49 -11.61 29.17
N LEU A 645 33.34 -10.95 28.03
CA LEU A 645 34.25 -9.93 27.51
C LEU A 645 33.66 -8.52 27.66
N ASN A 646 34.46 -7.63 28.25
CA ASN A 646 34.38 -6.19 28.05
C ASN A 646 35.75 -5.68 27.60
N SER A 647 35.74 -4.71 26.69
CA SER A 647 36.84 -3.91 26.13
C SER A 647 37.46 -4.40 24.80
N VAL A 648 37.57 -3.42 23.90
CA VAL A 648 37.84 -3.50 22.46
C VAL A 648 39.34 -3.63 22.13
N ALA A 649 40.22 -3.49 23.12
CA ALA A 649 41.68 -3.46 22.90
C ALA A 649 42.33 -4.82 22.60
N ARG A 650 41.61 -5.95 22.72
CA ARG A 650 42.14 -7.30 22.45
C ARG A 650 41.73 -7.91 21.10
N ALA A 651 40.95 -7.19 20.30
CA ALA A 651 40.52 -7.67 18.99
C ALA A 651 41.69 -7.77 17.98
N GLU A 652 42.71 -6.91 18.12
CA GLU A 652 43.90 -6.94 17.26
C GLU A 652 44.87 -8.05 17.65
N GLU A 653 45.17 -8.24 18.94
CA GLU A 653 46.02 -9.35 19.41
C GLU A 653 45.43 -10.72 19.03
N MET A 654 44.10 -10.84 19.04
CA MET A 654 43.41 -12.08 18.69
C MET A 654 43.48 -12.39 17.18
N ARG A 655 43.55 -11.37 16.31
CA ARG A 655 43.73 -11.57 14.86
C ARG A 655 45.14 -12.06 14.53
N GLU A 656 46.16 -11.53 15.20
CA GLU A 656 47.56 -11.98 15.02
C GLU A 656 47.77 -13.43 15.49
N LEU A 657 47.13 -13.84 16.60
CA LEU A 657 47.22 -15.21 17.10
C LEU A 657 46.52 -16.21 16.17
N VAL A 658 45.39 -15.81 15.56
CA VAL A 658 44.65 -16.64 14.59
C VAL A 658 45.44 -16.80 13.28
N GLU A 659 46.15 -15.77 12.81
CA GLU A 659 47.05 -15.92 11.64
C GLU A 659 48.24 -16.83 11.93
N LYS A 660 48.82 -16.76 13.14
CA LYS A 660 49.90 -17.68 13.55
C LYS A 660 49.43 -19.13 13.66
N GLN A 661 48.18 -19.37 14.07
CA GLN A 661 47.62 -20.72 14.09
C GLN A 661 47.34 -21.27 12.68
N LYS A 662 46.79 -20.45 11.77
CA LYS A 662 46.59 -20.86 10.37
C LYS A 662 47.89 -21.23 9.66
N LYS A 663 49.00 -20.56 9.96
CA LYS A 663 50.33 -20.91 9.43
C LYS A 663 50.89 -22.23 9.99
N LYS A 664 50.48 -22.65 11.19
CA LYS A 664 50.87 -23.95 11.79
C LYS A 664 50.03 -25.11 11.27
N GLU A 665 48.77 -24.88 10.90
CA GLU A 665 47.87 -25.94 10.40
C GLU A 665 48.16 -26.35 8.95
N ALA A 666 48.81 -25.50 8.15
CA ALA A 666 49.16 -25.80 6.76
C ALA A 666 50.12 -26.99 6.57
N GLY A 667 50.82 -27.44 7.63
CA GLY A 667 51.81 -28.52 7.56
C GLY A 667 51.30 -29.92 7.89
N LEU A 668 50.01 -30.11 8.23
CA LEU A 668 49.49 -31.36 8.81
C LEU A 668 48.48 -32.11 7.92
N GLU A 669 48.17 -31.62 6.71
CA GLU A 669 47.15 -32.21 5.84
C GLU A 669 47.54 -33.58 5.23
N ASP A 670 48.81 -33.96 5.23
CA ASP A 670 49.28 -35.20 4.56
C ASP A 670 49.23 -36.48 5.43
N PHE A 671 48.90 -36.39 6.72
CA PHE A 671 49.00 -37.55 7.65
C PHE A 671 47.73 -38.41 7.78
N TYR A 672 46.52 -37.93 7.40
CA TYR A 672 45.24 -38.60 7.70
C TYR A 672 44.43 -39.13 6.49
N ARG A 673 45.05 -39.26 5.31
CA ARG A 673 44.38 -39.81 4.12
C ARG A 673 44.01 -41.30 4.23
N PHE A 674 44.77 -42.08 5.00
CA PHE A 674 44.56 -43.53 5.15
C PHE A 674 43.36 -43.87 6.04
N GLN A 675 43.26 -43.27 7.23
CA GLN A 675 42.10 -43.46 8.14
C GLN A 675 40.77 -43.00 7.52
N SER A 676 40.81 -41.94 6.71
CA SER A 676 39.62 -41.40 6.04
C SER A 676 39.10 -42.35 4.95
N ARG A 677 39.99 -43.10 4.30
CA ARG A 677 39.62 -44.13 3.30
C ARG A 677 39.02 -45.37 3.96
N GLU A 678 39.56 -45.84 5.08
CA GLU A 678 38.97 -46.97 5.83
C GLU A 678 37.57 -46.63 6.35
N LYS A 679 37.39 -45.46 6.97
CA LYS A 679 36.08 -45.03 7.49
C LYS A 679 35.01 -44.84 6.41
N ARG A 680 35.40 -44.58 5.16
CA ARG A 680 34.46 -44.53 4.02
C ARG A 680 34.09 -45.95 3.55
N LYS A 681 35.07 -46.87 3.54
CA LYS A 681 34.86 -48.26 3.14
C LYS A 681 33.95 -49.01 4.14
N GLU A 682 34.13 -48.78 5.45
CA GLU A 682 33.24 -49.33 6.48
C GLU A 682 31.82 -48.78 6.39
N ARG A 683 31.65 -47.46 6.17
CA ARG A 683 30.33 -46.86 5.97
C ARG A 683 29.60 -47.43 4.75
N GLN A 684 30.33 -47.67 3.66
CA GLN A 684 29.76 -48.28 2.45
C GLN A 684 29.32 -49.73 2.70
N GLN A 685 30.10 -50.53 3.43
CA GLN A 685 29.72 -51.90 3.79
C GLN A 685 28.52 -51.95 4.75
N MET A 686 28.43 -51.01 5.70
CA MET A 686 27.31 -50.94 6.63
C MET A 686 25.99 -50.58 5.93
N LEU A 687 26.05 -49.68 4.94
CA LEU A 687 24.89 -49.33 4.09
C LEU A 687 24.42 -50.51 3.23
N LEU A 688 25.35 -51.29 2.66
CA LEU A 688 25.02 -52.51 1.90
C LEU A 688 24.32 -53.56 2.78
N ARG A 689 24.81 -53.78 4.01
CA ARG A 689 24.16 -54.72 4.95
C ARG A 689 22.74 -54.29 5.32
N ARG A 690 22.52 -52.99 5.60
CA ARG A 690 21.17 -52.48 5.89
C ARG A 690 20.24 -52.62 4.69
N PHE A 691 20.75 -52.40 3.48
CA PHE A 691 19.96 -52.58 2.26
C PHE A 691 19.54 -54.04 2.05
N ASP A 692 20.43 -55.01 2.29
CA ASP A 692 20.10 -56.44 2.19
C ASP A 692 19.10 -56.89 3.27
N GLU A 693 19.20 -56.34 4.49
CA GLU A 693 18.23 -56.59 5.56
C GLU A 693 16.84 -56.06 5.22
N ASP A 694 16.76 -54.85 4.67
CA ASP A 694 15.48 -54.26 4.27
C ASP A 694 14.88 -54.97 3.04
N LYS A 695 15.72 -55.47 2.13
CA LYS A 695 15.28 -56.32 1.02
C LYS A 695 14.68 -57.63 1.51
N ARG A 696 15.28 -58.29 2.52
CA ARG A 696 14.72 -59.49 3.17
C ARG A 696 13.39 -59.21 3.85
N LYS A 697 13.26 -58.09 4.58
CA LYS A 697 11.98 -57.68 5.19
C LYS A 697 10.89 -57.45 4.15
N LEU A 698 11.24 -56.86 3.01
CA LEU A 698 10.30 -56.66 1.90
C LEU A 698 9.85 -57.98 1.25
N GLU A 699 10.73 -58.97 1.14
CA GLU A 699 10.38 -60.32 0.65
C GLU A 699 9.47 -61.06 1.63
N ASP A 700 9.73 -60.97 2.94
CA ASP A 700 8.87 -61.54 3.98
C ASP A 700 7.46 -60.92 4.00
N ILE A 701 7.37 -59.61 3.78
CA ILE A 701 6.09 -58.89 3.69
C ILE A 701 5.32 -59.31 2.42
N LYS A 702 6.02 -59.57 1.30
CA LYS A 702 5.40 -60.09 0.07
C LYS A 702 4.88 -61.51 0.24
N MET A 703 5.61 -62.40 0.92
CA MET A 703 5.14 -63.77 1.19
C MET A 703 3.90 -63.80 2.10
N ARG A 704 3.79 -62.86 3.06
CA ARG A 704 2.62 -62.78 3.95
C ARG A 704 1.35 -62.26 3.28
N ARG A 705 1.44 -61.58 2.13
CA ARG A 705 0.29 -61.05 1.39
C ARG A 705 -0.40 -62.05 0.44
N GLY A 706 0.17 -63.24 0.23
CA GLY A 706 -0.34 -64.22 -0.74
C GLY A 706 -1.43 -65.20 -0.25
N LYS A 707 -1.90 -65.11 1.00
CA LYS A 707 -2.91 -66.04 1.56
C LYS A 707 -4.16 -65.32 2.05
N ILE A 708 -4.98 -64.84 1.13
CA ILE A 708 -6.41 -64.57 1.39
C ILE A 708 -7.20 -65.20 0.24
N ARG A 709 -7.80 -66.36 0.51
CA ARG A 709 -8.78 -67.03 -0.36
C ARG A 709 -10.14 -66.41 -0.05
N VAL A 710 -10.78 -65.81 -1.06
CA VAL A 710 -12.19 -65.40 -1.01
C VAL A 710 -13.02 -66.64 -1.38
N SER A 711 -13.82 -67.16 -0.44
CA SER A 711 -14.89 -68.12 -0.75
C SER A 711 -16.16 -67.35 -1.09
N LEU A 712 -16.63 -67.53 -2.32
CA LEU A 712 -17.96 -67.14 -2.82
C LEU A 712 -19.00 -68.22 -2.48
N ALA A 713 -20.27 -67.77 -2.48
CA ALA A 713 -21.54 -68.52 -2.47
C ALA A 713 -22.03 -68.98 -1.09
N PHE A 714 -23.30 -68.82 -0.69
CA PHE A 714 -24.56 -68.56 -1.39
C PHE A 714 -25.42 -67.53 -0.62
#